data_AF-A0A7Y5G201-F1
#
_entry.id   AF-A0A7Y5G201-F1
#
_cell.length_a   1.000
_cell.length_b   1.000
_cell.length_c   1.000
_cell.angle_alpha   90.00
_cell.angle_beta   90.00
_cell.angle_gamma   90.00
#
_symmetry.space_group_name_H-M   'P 1'
#
loop_
_entity.id
_entity.type
_entity.pdbx_description
1 polymer ?
#
loop_
_entity_poly.entity_id
_entity_poly.type
_entity_poly.pdbx_seq_one_letter_code
_entity_poly.pdbx_strand_id
1 'polypeptide(L)'
;MKKFLKLSLLSLAVMIGGSAFAQNKALVRVAHLSPDAPNVDVWVGGNRVLEDVPFKAVSRFLEVDAGQYRVQVTPAGAETPVVIDANVNVEANKAYTIAATGLLGANDLKPIVLVDDRTGDAQKAKIRFAHTSPDAPAVDIAVKNGPVVFSNASFRESAGYASVDPGVYDLEVRLAGTSTVALAVNGVKLEANTNYTVFAAGLAGNATLSALPVIDFGITQVRAAHLSPDAPNVDIWINGARTLENVPYQAISDYLKLTAGAYRIQVSPAGASSPIVIDATVDFEANKAYTVAATGLLSAGDLQPIVLLDDRSPEAQKAKIRFVHTSADAPAVDIAVKNGPVLFSNISFRQASNYLSVDAGSYDLEVRVAGTATVALSLDEVALAANTNYSVFAIGQLNNNTLGALPAVDYGMTQIRVGHLSPDAPAVDVWVNGERALQNVAYPAISDYLDLVAGSYRIQVTPAGANSPIVIDATVAFEANRAYTVAATGLLGANDLKPLVLVDDRDSENGKAKVRFVHTSPDAPAVDIAVKNGPVLFSHVSFRQSSDYLSVNPGAYDIEVRVAGTSTVVLTVPNVTLGSNTNLSVFAIGLAGNGSLDALPAVDSRGGNPATFQLRVAHLSPDAPNVDIWIDGNRVLTDVPYLAVSDYLNLPEGEHRIQVSPAGATQPIVIDATVNFTGGKAYTVAATGLLGANDLHPVVLEDDRVPDAQNA
;
A
#
# COMPACT_ATOMS: atom_id res chain seq x y z
N MET A 1 26.79 -8.43 -15.84
CA MET A 1 26.41 -7.45 -16.88
C MET A 1 25.40 -8.09 -17.81
N LYS A 2 24.11 -7.74 -17.71
CA LYS A 2 23.14 -8.07 -18.78
C LYS A 2 23.58 -7.27 -20.02
N LYS A 3 24.02 -7.93 -21.09
CA LYS A 3 24.26 -7.24 -22.38
C LYS A 3 22.89 -6.73 -22.85
N PHE A 4 22.67 -5.42 -22.82
CA PHE A 4 21.46 -4.83 -23.37
C PHE A 4 21.45 -5.01 -24.89
N LEU A 5 20.29 -5.40 -25.42
CA LEU A 5 20.03 -5.48 -26.86
C LEU A 5 20.30 -4.10 -27.48
N LYS A 6 21.16 -4.03 -28.50
CA LYS A 6 21.41 -2.77 -29.19
C LYS A 6 20.23 -2.47 -30.11
N LEU A 7 19.46 -1.44 -29.78
CA LEU A 7 18.48 -0.87 -30.71
C LEU A 7 19.22 0.14 -31.60
N SER A 8 19.17 -0.05 -32.91
CA SER A 8 19.67 0.96 -33.86
C SER A 8 18.75 2.18 -33.83
N LEU A 9 19.31 3.39 -33.69
CA LEU A 9 18.55 4.64 -33.79
C LEU A 9 18.10 4.84 -35.24
N LEU A 10 16.90 4.37 -35.57
CA LEU A 10 16.21 4.78 -36.78
C LEU A 10 15.47 6.09 -36.51
N SER A 11 15.50 7.01 -37.47
CA SER A 11 14.58 8.15 -37.59
C SER A 11 13.16 7.69 -37.96
N LEU A 12 12.64 6.70 -37.24
CA LEU A 12 11.22 6.46 -37.12
C LEU A 12 10.71 7.51 -36.13
N ALA A 13 9.56 8.14 -36.39
CA ALA A 13 8.93 8.99 -35.39
C ALA A 13 8.52 8.11 -34.19
N VAL A 14 9.44 7.92 -33.25
CA VAL A 14 9.21 7.28 -31.96
C VAL A 14 8.38 8.28 -31.16
N MET A 15 7.08 8.26 -31.39
CA MET A 15 6.14 8.78 -30.42
C MET A 15 6.06 7.72 -29.33
N ILE A 16 6.37 8.13 -28.11
CA ILE A 16 6.43 7.25 -26.97
C ILE A 16 5.02 7.29 -26.38
N GLY A 17 4.18 6.29 -26.67
CA GLY A 17 2.81 6.20 -26.16
C GLY A 17 2.78 5.53 -24.78
N GLY A 18 2.24 6.23 -23.78
CA GLY A 18 1.94 5.65 -22.48
C GLY A 18 0.48 5.24 -22.46
N SER A 19 0.17 4.03 -21.97
CA SER A 19 -1.15 3.44 -21.61
C SER A 19 -2.30 3.48 -22.64
N ALA A 20 -2.31 4.43 -23.57
CA ALA A 20 -3.24 4.62 -24.66
C ALA A 20 -2.42 4.72 -25.95
N PHE A 21 -2.76 3.89 -26.92
CA PHE A 21 -2.18 3.99 -28.25
C PHE A 21 -2.45 5.39 -28.81
N ALA A 22 -1.43 6.07 -29.33
CA ALA A 22 -1.70 7.23 -30.18
C ALA A 22 -2.52 6.76 -31.40
N GLN A 23 -3.31 7.65 -31.99
CA GLN A 23 -4.22 7.30 -33.08
C GLN A 23 -3.48 6.52 -34.19
N ASN A 24 -4.00 5.34 -34.54
CA ASN A 24 -3.44 4.45 -35.56
C ASN A 24 -2.07 3.77 -35.23
N LYS A 25 -1.70 3.62 -33.95
CA LYS A 25 -0.47 2.92 -33.51
C LYS A 25 -0.71 1.49 -33.00
N ALA A 26 0.33 0.67 -33.05
CA ALA A 26 0.42 -0.68 -32.48
C ALA A 26 1.72 -0.83 -31.67
N LEU A 27 1.76 -1.80 -30.75
CA LEU A 27 2.98 -2.17 -30.02
C LEU A 27 3.51 -3.51 -30.55
N VAL A 28 4.80 -3.60 -30.83
CA VAL A 28 5.43 -4.82 -31.34
C VAL A 28 6.72 -5.09 -30.59
N ARG A 29 6.93 -6.32 -30.17
CA ARG A 29 8.23 -6.81 -29.72
C ARG A 29 8.56 -8.13 -30.41
N VAL A 30 9.83 -8.49 -30.37
CA VAL A 30 10.30 -9.76 -30.92
C VAL A 30 10.92 -10.64 -29.86
N ALA A 31 10.82 -11.95 -30.05
CA ALA A 31 11.48 -12.95 -29.21
C ALA A 31 12.29 -13.90 -30.08
N HIS A 32 13.55 -14.14 -29.72
CA HIS A 32 14.37 -15.13 -30.40
C HIS A 32 14.33 -16.46 -29.64
N LEU A 33 13.55 -17.42 -30.17
CA LEU A 33 13.27 -18.71 -29.50
C LEU A 33 13.66 -19.94 -30.35
N SER A 34 14.57 -19.78 -31.32
CA SER A 34 15.17 -20.91 -32.04
C SER A 34 16.46 -21.35 -31.34
N PRO A 35 16.55 -22.59 -30.83
CA PRO A 35 17.66 -23.02 -29.97
C PRO A 35 18.98 -23.30 -30.70
N ASP A 36 18.96 -23.49 -32.02
CA ASP A 36 20.13 -23.83 -32.84
C ASP A 36 20.58 -22.70 -33.78
N ALA A 37 19.86 -21.57 -33.78
CA ALA A 37 20.24 -20.41 -34.56
C ALA A 37 21.28 -19.58 -33.78
N PRO A 38 22.27 -18.98 -34.46
CA PRO A 38 23.17 -18.02 -33.83
C PRO A 38 22.41 -16.76 -33.41
N ASN A 39 23.09 -15.83 -32.75
CA ASN A 39 22.53 -14.49 -32.55
C ASN A 39 22.07 -13.90 -33.90
N VAL A 40 20.96 -13.17 -33.88
CA VAL A 40 20.31 -12.68 -35.09
C VAL A 40 20.17 -11.16 -35.12
N ASP A 41 20.17 -10.59 -36.32
CA ASP A 41 19.70 -9.23 -36.57
C ASP A 41 18.24 -9.29 -37.07
N VAL A 42 17.41 -8.34 -36.65
CA VAL A 42 16.02 -8.22 -37.10
C VAL A 42 15.87 -6.97 -37.93
N TRP A 43 15.24 -7.14 -39.10
CA TRP A 43 15.04 -6.11 -40.10
C TRP A 43 13.55 -5.89 -40.33
N VAL A 44 13.12 -4.64 -40.43
CA VAL A 44 11.74 -4.25 -40.71
C VAL A 44 11.74 -3.26 -41.87
N GLY A 45 11.07 -3.60 -42.97
CA GLY A 45 11.02 -2.77 -44.17
C GLY A 45 12.42 -2.48 -44.76
N GLY A 46 13.36 -3.41 -44.62
CA GLY A 46 14.75 -3.27 -45.07
C GLY A 46 15.68 -2.54 -44.10
N ASN A 47 15.17 -2.01 -42.99
CA ASN A 47 15.99 -1.35 -41.97
C ASN A 47 16.27 -2.29 -40.79
N ARG A 48 17.52 -2.33 -40.32
CA ARG A 48 17.89 -3.11 -39.15
C ARG A 48 17.40 -2.42 -37.89
N VAL A 49 16.50 -3.07 -37.16
CA VAL A 49 15.87 -2.52 -35.94
C VAL A 49 16.48 -3.08 -34.67
N LEU A 50 16.94 -4.33 -34.69
CA LEU A 50 17.60 -5.00 -33.56
C LEU A 50 18.85 -5.70 -34.04
N GLU A 51 19.90 -5.64 -33.23
CA GLU A 51 21.19 -6.24 -33.53
C GLU A 51 21.62 -7.24 -32.46
N ASP A 52 22.34 -8.27 -32.89
CA ASP A 52 23.00 -9.26 -32.02
C ASP A 52 22.03 -9.85 -30.98
N VAL A 53 20.81 -10.18 -31.39
CA VAL A 53 19.76 -10.71 -30.51
C VAL A 53 20.10 -12.16 -30.17
N PRO A 54 20.39 -12.51 -28.91
CA PRO A 54 20.73 -13.88 -28.54
C PRO A 54 19.50 -14.74 -28.30
N PHE A 55 19.67 -16.06 -28.33
CA PHE A 55 18.63 -17.02 -27.96
C PHE A 55 18.04 -16.71 -26.57
N LYS A 56 16.71 -16.83 -26.44
CA LYS A 56 15.88 -16.46 -25.27
C LYS A 56 15.79 -14.96 -24.99
N ALA A 57 16.36 -14.08 -25.82
CA ALA A 57 16.12 -12.66 -25.70
C ALA A 57 14.72 -12.29 -26.20
N VAL A 58 14.07 -11.39 -25.47
CA VAL A 58 12.82 -10.74 -25.84
C VAL A 58 13.07 -9.24 -25.80
N SER A 59 12.74 -8.55 -26.89
CA SER A 59 12.89 -7.09 -26.94
C SER A 59 11.82 -6.42 -26.08
N ARG A 60 12.03 -5.14 -25.75
CA ARG A 60 10.93 -4.28 -25.33
C ARG A 60 9.90 -4.09 -26.45
N PHE A 61 8.72 -3.64 -26.08
CA PHE A 61 7.74 -3.15 -27.05
C PHE A 61 8.26 -1.89 -27.74
N LEU A 62 8.06 -1.86 -29.04
CA LEU A 62 8.27 -0.72 -29.92
C LEU A 62 6.90 -0.26 -30.41
N GLU A 63 6.65 1.05 -30.36
CA GLU A 63 5.48 1.62 -30.99
C GLU A 63 5.72 1.79 -32.49
N VAL A 64 4.77 1.32 -33.29
CA VAL A 64 4.80 1.38 -34.76
C VAL A 64 3.43 1.82 -35.28
N ASP A 65 3.37 2.31 -36.51
CA ASP A 65 2.07 2.54 -37.17
C ASP A 65 1.35 1.22 -37.43
N ALA A 66 0.02 1.22 -37.40
CA ALA A 66 -0.74 0.06 -37.84
C ALA A 66 -0.56 -0.18 -39.35
N GLY A 67 -0.37 -1.43 -39.74
CA GLY A 67 -0.18 -1.81 -41.13
C GLY A 67 0.58 -3.12 -41.32
N GLN A 68 1.02 -3.35 -42.56
CA GLN A 68 1.79 -4.52 -42.92
C GLN A 68 3.29 -4.20 -42.95
N TYR A 69 4.06 -4.99 -42.22
CA TYR A 69 5.52 -4.89 -42.16
C TYR A 69 6.15 -6.15 -42.72
N ARG A 70 7.10 -5.97 -43.65
CA ARG A 70 8.01 -7.06 -44.03
C ARG A 70 9.11 -7.18 -42.97
N VAL A 71 9.12 -8.30 -42.27
CA VAL A 71 10.10 -8.64 -41.23
C VAL A 71 11.06 -9.67 -41.78
N GLN A 72 12.36 -9.39 -41.68
CA GLN A 72 13.42 -10.30 -42.07
C GLN A 72 14.37 -10.57 -40.90
N VAL A 73 14.92 -11.78 -40.85
CA VAL A 73 15.90 -12.18 -39.83
C VAL A 73 17.14 -12.75 -40.52
N THR A 74 18.31 -12.31 -40.07
CA THR A 74 19.62 -12.73 -40.59
C THR A 74 20.55 -13.06 -39.42
N PRO A 75 21.65 -13.81 -39.63
CA PRO A 75 22.70 -13.93 -38.63
C PRO A 75 23.25 -12.56 -38.23
N ALA A 76 23.62 -12.38 -36.97
CA ALA A 76 24.11 -11.10 -36.45
C ALA A 76 25.30 -10.58 -37.26
N GLY A 77 25.23 -9.32 -37.69
CA GLY A 77 26.25 -8.66 -38.51
C GLY A 77 26.25 -9.05 -39.99
N ALA A 78 25.33 -9.91 -40.44
CA ALA A 78 25.19 -10.32 -41.83
C ALA A 78 23.86 -9.83 -42.43
N GLU A 79 23.85 -9.58 -43.75
CA GLU A 79 22.62 -9.28 -44.51
C GLU A 79 22.03 -10.54 -45.18
N THR A 80 22.84 -11.60 -45.31
CA THR A 80 22.42 -12.88 -45.91
C THR A 80 23.08 -14.06 -45.18
N PRO A 81 22.46 -15.26 -45.21
CA PRO A 81 21.14 -15.54 -45.77
C PRO A 81 20.01 -14.94 -44.91
N VAL A 82 18.91 -14.60 -45.57
CA VAL A 82 17.65 -14.26 -44.88
C VAL A 82 16.98 -15.57 -44.49
N VAL A 83 16.92 -15.84 -43.19
CA VAL A 83 16.42 -17.13 -42.65
C VAL A 83 14.94 -17.08 -42.25
N ILE A 84 14.40 -15.87 -42.08
CA ILE A 84 12.96 -15.60 -42.00
C ILE A 84 12.67 -14.42 -42.91
N ASP A 85 11.63 -14.52 -43.74
CA ASP A 85 11.09 -13.43 -44.55
C ASP A 85 9.55 -13.52 -44.52
N ALA A 86 8.92 -12.63 -43.75
CA ALA A 86 7.49 -12.72 -43.48
C ALA A 86 6.84 -11.33 -43.51
N ASN A 87 5.61 -11.27 -44.01
CA ASN A 87 4.76 -10.10 -43.87
C ASN A 87 3.91 -10.25 -42.61
N VAL A 88 4.09 -9.34 -41.66
CA VAL A 88 3.33 -9.28 -40.41
C VAL A 88 2.37 -8.11 -40.48
N ASN A 89 1.07 -8.38 -40.32
CA ASN A 89 0.06 -7.35 -40.21
C ASN A 89 -0.18 -7.02 -38.74
N VAL A 90 -0.05 -5.75 -38.36
CA VAL A 90 -0.32 -5.26 -37.01
C VAL A 90 -1.43 -4.23 -37.06
N GLU A 91 -2.43 -4.40 -36.23
CA GLU A 91 -3.59 -3.53 -36.18
C GLU A 91 -3.42 -2.44 -35.12
N ALA A 92 -4.09 -1.31 -35.35
CA ALA A 92 -4.12 -0.24 -34.37
C ALA A 92 -4.71 -0.74 -33.04
N ASN A 93 -4.19 -0.22 -31.94
CA ASN A 93 -4.62 -0.55 -30.59
C ASN A 93 -4.37 -2.00 -30.14
N LYS A 94 -3.44 -2.71 -30.79
CA LYS A 94 -3.01 -4.06 -30.38
C LYS A 94 -1.52 -4.11 -30.08
N ALA A 95 -1.16 -5.02 -29.19
CA ALA A 95 0.22 -5.36 -28.88
C ALA A 95 0.55 -6.77 -29.40
N TYR A 96 1.75 -6.95 -29.93
CA TYR A 96 2.18 -8.19 -30.55
C TYR A 96 3.56 -8.64 -30.06
N THR A 97 3.68 -9.94 -29.77
CA THR A 97 4.96 -10.64 -29.65
C THR A 97 5.19 -11.49 -30.88
N ILE A 98 6.23 -11.16 -31.67
CA ILE A 98 6.65 -11.94 -32.84
C ILE A 98 7.83 -12.81 -32.43
N ALA A 99 7.60 -14.11 -32.27
CA ALA A 99 8.62 -15.04 -31.81
C ALA A 99 9.17 -15.89 -32.95
N ALA A 100 10.48 -15.84 -33.19
CA ALA A 100 11.16 -16.75 -34.11
C ALA A 100 11.32 -18.14 -33.47
N THR A 101 10.75 -19.18 -34.09
CA THR A 101 10.69 -20.55 -33.57
C THR A 101 11.11 -21.58 -34.63
N GLY A 102 11.43 -22.80 -34.21
CA GLY A 102 11.87 -23.89 -35.10
C GLY A 102 13.35 -24.16 -34.98
N LEU A 103 13.90 -24.82 -36.00
CA LEU A 103 15.33 -25.12 -36.09
C LEU A 103 15.89 -24.59 -37.41
N LEU A 104 17.00 -23.85 -37.33
CA LEU A 104 17.78 -23.40 -38.48
C LEU A 104 18.34 -24.59 -39.26
N GLY A 105 18.93 -25.57 -38.57
CA GLY A 105 19.53 -26.75 -39.19
C GLY A 105 18.51 -27.65 -39.90
N ALA A 106 17.22 -27.55 -39.53
CA ALA A 106 16.13 -28.27 -40.18
C ALA A 106 15.41 -27.44 -41.27
N ASN A 107 15.85 -26.22 -41.55
CA ASN A 107 15.15 -25.25 -42.41
C ASN A 107 13.68 -25.02 -41.99
N ASP A 108 13.39 -25.04 -40.69
CA ASP A 108 12.05 -24.84 -40.13
C ASP A 108 11.95 -23.54 -39.34
N LEU A 109 12.78 -22.52 -39.59
CA LEU A 109 12.60 -21.23 -38.92
C LEU A 109 11.31 -20.54 -39.39
N LYS A 110 10.39 -20.28 -38.46
CA LYS A 110 9.15 -19.54 -38.70
C LYS A 110 8.77 -18.64 -37.53
N PRO A 111 8.23 -17.44 -37.80
CA PRO A 111 7.66 -16.61 -36.76
C PRO A 111 6.29 -17.15 -36.34
N ILE A 112 6.00 -17.13 -35.04
CA ILE A 112 4.64 -17.11 -34.52
C ILE A 112 4.32 -15.68 -34.08
N VAL A 113 3.08 -15.25 -34.30
CA VAL A 113 2.61 -13.91 -33.93
C VAL A 113 1.56 -14.06 -32.85
N LEU A 114 1.87 -13.58 -31.65
CA LEU A 114 0.97 -13.59 -30.51
C LEU A 114 0.38 -12.20 -30.33
N VAL A 115 -0.93 -12.11 -30.11
CA VAL A 115 -1.60 -10.88 -29.68
C VAL A 115 -1.53 -10.83 -28.17
N ASP A 116 -0.88 -9.80 -27.62
CA ASP A 116 -0.67 -9.65 -26.19
C ASP A 116 -1.84 -8.91 -25.55
N ASP A 117 -2.36 -9.45 -24.44
CA ASP A 117 -3.35 -8.75 -23.63
C ASP A 117 -2.64 -7.65 -22.83
N ARG A 118 -3.06 -6.41 -23.06
CA ARG A 118 -2.53 -5.20 -22.40
C ARG A 118 -3.50 -4.64 -21.36
N THR A 119 -4.48 -5.43 -20.94
CA THR A 119 -5.44 -5.07 -19.90
C THR A 119 -5.10 -5.78 -18.60
N GLY A 120 -5.05 -5.01 -17.52
CA GLY A 120 -4.79 -5.52 -16.19
C GLY A 120 -6.05 -5.99 -15.45
N ASP A 121 -5.84 -6.75 -14.39
CA ASP A 121 -6.85 -7.13 -13.40
C ASP A 121 -6.29 -6.80 -12.02
N ALA A 122 -6.96 -5.94 -11.26
CA ALA A 122 -6.44 -5.44 -9.99
C ALA A 122 -6.19 -6.54 -8.95
N GLN A 123 -6.89 -7.68 -9.05
CA GLN A 123 -6.85 -8.76 -8.06
C GLN A 123 -6.23 -10.04 -8.60
N LYS A 124 -6.14 -10.21 -9.92
CA LYS A 124 -5.61 -11.42 -10.56
C LYS A 124 -4.35 -11.14 -11.36
N ALA A 125 -3.52 -12.16 -11.51
CA ALA A 125 -2.53 -12.21 -12.59
C ALA A 125 -3.17 -12.91 -13.79
N LYS A 126 -2.73 -12.56 -15.00
CA LYS A 126 -3.08 -13.33 -16.22
C LYS A 126 -1.84 -14.06 -16.71
N ILE A 127 -1.98 -15.33 -17.04
CA ILE A 127 -0.89 -16.13 -17.59
C ILE A 127 -1.34 -16.77 -18.90
N ARG A 128 -0.43 -16.83 -19.88
CA ARG A 128 -0.56 -17.60 -21.12
C ARG A 128 0.65 -18.50 -21.26
N PHE A 129 0.45 -19.68 -21.83
CA PHE A 129 1.54 -20.55 -22.26
C PHE A 129 1.68 -20.55 -23.79
N ALA A 130 2.92 -20.52 -24.28
CA ALA A 130 3.26 -20.67 -25.69
C ALA A 130 4.36 -21.74 -25.86
N HIS A 131 4.07 -22.78 -26.64
CA HIS A 131 5.01 -23.87 -26.85
C HIS A 131 5.97 -23.55 -28.00
N THR A 132 7.24 -23.33 -27.70
CA THR A 132 8.24 -22.94 -28.72
C THR A 132 9.40 -23.91 -28.88
N SER A 133 9.40 -25.02 -28.13
CA SER A 133 10.36 -26.11 -28.29
C SER A 133 10.03 -26.98 -29.52
N PRO A 134 10.94 -27.12 -30.49
CA PRO A 134 10.64 -27.81 -31.76
C PRO A 134 10.67 -29.34 -31.69
N ASP A 135 11.27 -29.92 -30.65
CA ASP A 135 11.45 -31.37 -30.49
C ASP A 135 10.68 -31.95 -29.28
N ALA A 136 10.04 -31.10 -28.47
CA ALA A 136 9.18 -31.55 -27.40
C ALA A 136 7.81 -31.97 -27.98
N PRO A 137 7.22 -33.09 -27.51
CA PRO A 137 5.84 -33.44 -27.84
C PRO A 137 4.87 -32.46 -27.21
N ALA A 138 3.56 -32.59 -27.49
CA ALA A 138 2.54 -31.77 -26.83
C ALA A 138 2.63 -31.89 -25.30
N VAL A 139 2.40 -30.78 -24.61
CA VAL A 139 2.53 -30.68 -23.15
C VAL A 139 1.30 -30.10 -22.47
N ASP A 140 1.10 -30.52 -21.23
CA ASP A 140 0.21 -29.88 -20.26
C ASP A 140 1.03 -28.99 -19.33
N ILE A 141 0.48 -27.84 -18.94
CA ILE A 141 1.04 -26.99 -17.89
C ILE A 141 0.16 -27.12 -16.66
N ALA A 142 0.73 -27.59 -15.57
CA ALA A 142 0.03 -27.81 -14.32
C ALA A 142 0.70 -27.07 -13.16
N VAL A 143 -0.07 -26.73 -12.14
CA VAL A 143 0.50 -26.43 -10.83
C VAL A 143 0.99 -27.75 -10.23
N LYS A 144 2.18 -27.76 -9.64
CA LYS A 144 2.74 -28.93 -8.96
C LYS A 144 1.77 -29.42 -7.89
N ASN A 145 1.43 -30.71 -7.92
CA ASN A 145 0.39 -31.32 -7.08
C ASN A 145 -1.01 -30.67 -7.18
N GLY A 146 -1.26 -29.89 -8.23
CA GLY A 146 -2.49 -29.14 -8.45
C GLY A 146 -3.08 -29.37 -9.86
N PRO A 147 -4.02 -28.50 -10.28
CA PRO A 147 -4.73 -28.66 -11.53
C PRO A 147 -3.83 -28.38 -12.75
N VAL A 148 -4.22 -28.96 -13.88
CA VAL A 148 -3.74 -28.57 -15.20
C VAL A 148 -4.37 -27.21 -15.55
N VAL A 149 -3.53 -26.21 -15.81
CA VAL A 149 -3.91 -24.84 -16.20
C VAL A 149 -4.08 -24.74 -17.72
N PHE A 150 -3.20 -25.39 -18.49
CA PHE A 150 -3.27 -25.47 -19.94
C PHE A 150 -3.07 -26.92 -20.38
N SER A 151 -3.95 -27.43 -21.24
CA SER A 151 -3.89 -28.82 -21.72
C SER A 151 -3.51 -28.91 -23.18
N ASN A 152 -2.72 -29.93 -23.53
CA ASN A 152 -2.41 -30.35 -24.90
C ASN A 152 -1.90 -29.20 -25.80
N ALA A 153 -0.99 -28.38 -25.29
CA ALA A 153 -0.33 -27.35 -26.08
C ALA A 153 0.71 -28.00 -27.00
N SER A 154 0.55 -27.89 -28.31
CA SER A 154 1.49 -28.42 -29.30
C SER A 154 2.51 -27.36 -29.74
N PHE A 155 3.63 -27.77 -30.34
CA PHE A 155 4.63 -26.84 -30.88
C PHE A 155 3.99 -25.78 -31.79
N ARG A 156 4.32 -24.50 -31.54
CA ARG A 156 3.78 -23.27 -32.16
C ARG A 156 2.35 -22.91 -31.80
N GLU A 157 1.72 -23.63 -30.89
CA GLU A 157 0.44 -23.24 -30.33
C GLU A 157 0.63 -22.39 -29.07
N SER A 158 -0.32 -21.50 -28.84
CA SER A 158 -0.46 -20.77 -27.58
C SER A 158 -1.89 -20.89 -27.07
N ALA A 159 -2.04 -21.10 -25.77
CA ALA A 159 -3.35 -20.99 -25.15
C ALA A 159 -3.79 -19.52 -25.03
N GLY A 160 -5.07 -19.27 -24.75
CA GLY A 160 -5.51 -17.96 -24.27
C GLY A 160 -4.96 -17.63 -22.89
N TYR A 161 -5.18 -16.40 -22.42
CA TYR A 161 -4.83 -16.04 -21.04
C TYR A 161 -5.80 -16.70 -20.06
N ALA A 162 -5.25 -17.30 -18.99
CA ALA A 162 -5.98 -17.74 -17.82
C ALA A 162 -5.74 -16.73 -16.67
N SER A 163 -6.81 -16.36 -15.96
CA SER A 163 -6.70 -15.56 -14.74
C SER A 163 -6.40 -16.47 -13.55
N VAL A 164 -5.40 -16.10 -12.75
CA VAL A 164 -4.96 -16.84 -11.56
C VAL A 164 -4.75 -15.88 -10.40
N ASP A 165 -4.82 -16.41 -9.18
CA ASP A 165 -4.50 -15.61 -8.00
C ASP A 165 -3.01 -15.19 -8.02
N PRO A 166 -2.67 -13.98 -7.54
CA PRO A 166 -1.29 -13.60 -7.33
C PRO A 166 -0.62 -14.53 -6.30
N GLY A 167 0.64 -14.88 -6.54
CA GLY A 167 1.34 -15.82 -5.66
C GLY A 167 2.63 -16.35 -6.26
N VAL A 168 3.28 -17.25 -5.52
CA VAL A 168 4.45 -17.99 -5.99
C VAL A 168 4.00 -19.42 -6.30
N TYR A 169 4.22 -19.85 -7.54
CA TYR A 169 3.77 -21.14 -8.04
C TYR A 169 4.95 -22.01 -8.43
N ASP A 170 4.91 -23.27 -8.03
CA ASP A 170 5.68 -24.31 -8.68
C ASP A 170 4.85 -24.87 -9.83
N LEU A 171 5.32 -24.71 -11.06
CA LEU A 171 4.67 -25.21 -12.26
C LEU A 171 5.39 -26.45 -12.78
N GLU A 172 4.64 -27.33 -13.44
CA GLU A 172 5.15 -28.50 -14.14
C GLU A 172 4.68 -28.47 -15.58
N VAL A 173 5.62 -28.60 -16.50
CA VAL A 173 5.37 -28.97 -17.89
C VAL A 173 5.35 -30.49 -17.93
N ARG A 174 4.19 -31.09 -18.18
CA ARG A 174 3.98 -32.54 -18.25
C ARG A 174 3.76 -32.96 -19.70
N LEU A 175 4.13 -34.20 -20.07
CA LEU A 175 3.73 -34.76 -21.36
C LEU A 175 2.19 -34.83 -21.42
N ALA A 176 1.60 -34.35 -22.51
CA ALA A 176 0.14 -34.15 -22.60
C ALA A 176 -0.65 -35.41 -22.24
N GLY A 177 -1.66 -35.23 -21.39
CA GLY A 177 -2.54 -36.31 -20.91
C GLY A 177 -1.89 -37.26 -19.90
N THR A 178 -0.69 -36.96 -19.41
CA THR A 178 0.05 -37.82 -18.45
C THR A 178 0.52 -37.02 -17.23
N SER A 179 0.97 -37.72 -16.18
CA SER A 179 1.66 -37.10 -15.03
C SER A 179 3.18 -37.02 -15.19
N THR A 180 3.72 -37.38 -16.37
CA THR A 180 5.18 -37.40 -16.60
C THR A 180 5.70 -35.98 -16.75
N VAL A 181 6.47 -35.50 -15.77
CA VAL A 181 7.06 -34.16 -15.76
C VAL A 181 8.24 -34.10 -16.74
N ALA A 182 8.11 -33.28 -17.78
CA ALA A 182 9.17 -32.97 -18.74
C ALA A 182 10.05 -31.79 -18.27
N LEU A 183 9.47 -30.83 -17.54
CA LEU A 183 10.19 -29.71 -16.92
C LEU A 183 9.47 -29.24 -15.66
N ALA A 184 10.20 -29.14 -14.54
CA ALA A 184 9.73 -28.45 -13.35
C ALA A 184 10.20 -26.98 -13.35
N VAL A 185 9.30 -26.06 -13.02
CA VAL A 185 9.54 -24.62 -12.97
C VAL A 185 9.14 -24.13 -11.59
N ASN A 186 10.10 -24.11 -10.67
CA ASN A 186 9.82 -23.75 -9.28
C ASN A 186 9.86 -22.23 -9.08
N GLY A 187 9.02 -21.72 -8.19
CA GLY A 187 9.11 -20.33 -7.72
C GLY A 187 8.64 -19.25 -8.71
N VAL A 188 7.71 -19.57 -9.62
CA VAL A 188 7.13 -18.59 -10.55
C VAL A 188 6.28 -17.59 -9.77
N LYS A 189 6.82 -16.38 -9.56
CA LYS A 189 6.08 -15.28 -8.93
C LYS A 189 5.16 -14.62 -9.96
N LEU A 190 3.85 -14.67 -9.70
CA LEU A 190 2.82 -13.98 -10.45
C LEU A 190 2.24 -12.88 -9.58
N GLU A 191 2.30 -11.64 -10.07
CA GLU A 191 1.78 -10.46 -9.38
C GLU A 191 0.44 -10.03 -9.95
N ALA A 192 -0.45 -9.49 -9.11
CA ALA A 192 -1.70 -8.90 -9.54
C ALA A 192 -1.46 -7.84 -10.62
N ASN A 193 -2.46 -7.61 -11.47
CA ASN A 193 -2.43 -6.56 -12.48
C ASN A 193 -1.26 -6.70 -13.48
N THR A 194 -0.76 -7.94 -13.64
CA THR A 194 0.33 -8.29 -14.54
C THR A 194 -0.07 -9.47 -15.41
N ASN A 195 0.25 -9.38 -16.71
CA ASN A 195 0.00 -10.42 -17.69
C ASN A 195 1.33 -11.03 -18.11
N TYR A 196 1.39 -12.35 -18.21
CA TYR A 196 2.60 -13.11 -18.50
C TYR A 196 2.39 -14.05 -19.69
N THR A 197 3.39 -14.16 -20.56
CA THR A 197 3.54 -15.29 -21.48
C THR A 197 4.72 -16.13 -21.01
N VAL A 198 4.47 -17.41 -20.77
CA VAL A 198 5.51 -18.39 -20.48
C VAL A 198 5.81 -19.17 -21.74
N PHE A 199 7.02 -19.02 -22.28
CA PHE A 199 7.49 -19.79 -23.41
C PHE A 199 8.21 -21.06 -22.96
N ALA A 200 7.88 -22.22 -23.52
CA ALA A 200 8.72 -23.42 -23.41
C ALA A 200 9.82 -23.36 -24.47
N ALA A 201 11.00 -22.82 -24.12
CA ALA A 201 12.09 -22.56 -25.05
C ALA A 201 13.26 -23.54 -24.85
N GLY A 202 13.83 -24.05 -25.94
CA GLY A 202 14.94 -25.01 -25.91
C GLY A 202 14.57 -26.34 -26.55
N LEU A 203 15.42 -27.34 -26.34
CA LEU A 203 15.24 -28.71 -26.84
C LEU A 203 15.00 -29.68 -25.69
N ALA A 204 13.97 -30.51 -25.82
CA ALA A 204 13.68 -31.59 -24.88
C ALA A 204 14.75 -32.70 -24.98
N GLY A 205 15.10 -33.12 -26.20
CA GLY A 205 16.04 -34.23 -26.43
C GLY A 205 17.47 -33.96 -25.96
N ASN A 206 17.85 -32.68 -25.87
CA ASN A 206 19.18 -32.25 -25.42
C ASN A 206 19.17 -31.64 -24.00
N ALA A 207 18.07 -31.78 -23.24
CA ALA A 207 17.91 -31.23 -21.89
C ALA A 207 18.20 -29.71 -21.77
N THR A 208 17.92 -28.93 -22.83
CA THR A 208 18.04 -27.46 -22.81
C THR A 208 16.69 -26.74 -22.68
N LEU A 209 15.60 -27.51 -22.64
CA LEU A 209 14.24 -27.04 -22.40
C LEU A 209 14.14 -26.28 -21.08
N SER A 210 13.59 -25.07 -21.15
CA SER A 210 13.34 -24.22 -19.98
C SER A 210 12.09 -23.37 -20.20
N ALA A 211 11.42 -22.99 -19.11
CA ALA A 211 10.39 -21.98 -19.15
C ALA A 211 11.02 -20.59 -19.16
N LEU A 212 10.54 -19.74 -20.06
CA LEU A 212 10.91 -18.34 -20.16
C LEU A 212 9.65 -17.50 -19.90
N PRO A 213 9.39 -17.09 -18.64
CA PRO A 213 8.32 -16.16 -18.34
C PRO A 213 8.69 -14.75 -18.83
N VAL A 214 7.75 -14.12 -19.52
CA VAL A 214 7.87 -12.78 -20.09
C VAL A 214 6.67 -11.98 -19.64
N ILE A 215 6.89 -10.76 -19.15
CA ILE A 215 5.80 -9.85 -18.78
C ILE A 215 5.27 -9.20 -20.06
N ASP A 216 4.00 -9.45 -20.36
CA ASP A 216 3.30 -8.90 -21.51
C ASP A 216 2.65 -7.57 -21.19
N PHE A 217 2.28 -7.36 -19.92
CA PHE A 217 1.70 -6.14 -19.36
C PHE A 217 1.96 -6.12 -17.86
N GLY A 218 2.18 -4.94 -17.30
CA GLY A 218 2.20 -4.74 -15.85
C GLY A 218 2.22 -3.26 -15.54
N ILE A 219 1.90 -2.93 -14.28
CA ILE A 219 1.96 -1.56 -13.78
C ILE A 219 3.30 -1.32 -13.10
N THR A 220 3.78 -0.09 -13.19
CA THR A 220 4.95 0.43 -12.49
C THR A 220 4.52 1.67 -11.71
N GLN A 221 5.25 1.98 -10.64
CA GLN A 221 5.01 3.16 -9.82
C GLN A 221 6.14 4.16 -10.06
N VAL A 222 5.82 5.41 -10.38
CA VAL A 222 6.83 6.44 -10.66
C VAL A 222 6.46 7.71 -9.94
N ARG A 223 7.38 8.28 -9.18
CA ARG A 223 7.24 9.64 -8.65
C ARG A 223 8.36 10.53 -9.14
N ALA A 224 8.11 11.83 -9.18
CA ALA A 224 9.11 12.81 -9.53
C ALA A 224 9.62 13.55 -8.30
N ALA A 225 10.90 13.93 -8.30
CA ALA A 225 11.49 14.78 -7.29
C ALA A 225 12.18 15.98 -7.95
N HIS A 226 11.89 17.19 -7.50
CA HIS A 226 12.57 18.39 -7.97
C HIS A 226 13.68 18.78 -7.00
N LEU A 227 14.93 18.42 -7.34
CA LEU A 227 16.09 18.55 -6.45
C LEU A 227 17.18 19.49 -7.00
N SER A 228 16.83 20.38 -7.94
CA SER A 228 17.72 21.44 -8.41
C SER A 228 17.43 22.73 -7.66
N PRO A 229 18.39 23.27 -6.88
CA PRO A 229 18.17 24.41 -6.00
C PRO A 229 18.05 25.77 -6.70
N ASP A 230 18.50 25.87 -7.96
CA ASP A 230 18.54 27.13 -8.73
C ASP A 230 17.55 27.17 -9.90
N ALA A 231 16.78 26.10 -10.12
CA ALA A 231 15.68 26.09 -11.07
C ALA A 231 14.40 26.66 -10.42
N PRO A 232 13.54 27.36 -11.19
CA PRO A 232 12.22 27.78 -10.72
C PRO A 232 11.30 26.57 -10.54
N ASN A 233 10.08 26.79 -10.04
CA ASN A 233 9.05 25.76 -10.11
C ASN A 233 8.91 25.25 -11.55
N VAL A 234 8.67 23.95 -11.70
CA VAL A 234 8.65 23.26 -13.00
C VAL A 234 7.32 22.56 -13.30
N ASP A 235 7.01 22.45 -14.58
CA ASP A 235 6.03 21.48 -15.08
C ASP A 235 6.76 20.26 -15.62
N ILE A 236 6.22 19.06 -15.35
CA ILE A 236 6.75 17.78 -15.83
C ILE A 236 5.75 17.20 -16.82
N TRP A 237 6.26 16.89 -18.01
CA TRP A 237 5.52 16.33 -19.12
C TRP A 237 5.92 14.89 -19.34
N ILE A 238 4.93 14.01 -19.45
CA ILE A 238 5.12 12.61 -19.79
C ILE A 238 4.50 12.40 -21.17
N ASN A 239 5.32 12.00 -22.14
CA ASN A 239 4.90 11.77 -23.52
C ASN A 239 4.18 12.98 -24.15
N GLY A 240 4.62 14.19 -23.80
CA GLY A 240 4.04 15.45 -24.27
C GLY A 240 2.76 15.90 -23.55
N ALA A 241 2.25 15.12 -22.60
CA ALA A 241 1.14 15.52 -21.73
C ALA A 241 1.66 16.09 -20.40
N ARG A 242 1.22 17.29 -20.02
CA ARG A 242 1.56 17.90 -18.73
C ARG A 242 0.94 17.06 -17.62
N THR A 243 1.78 16.47 -16.78
CA THR A 243 1.35 15.49 -15.77
C THR A 243 1.47 16.02 -14.35
N LEU A 244 2.53 16.77 -14.06
CA LEU A 244 2.71 17.48 -12.79
C LEU A 244 2.94 18.96 -13.10
N GLU A 245 2.24 19.84 -12.39
CA GLU A 245 2.28 21.28 -12.63
C GLU A 245 2.83 22.01 -11.41
N ASN A 246 3.57 23.09 -11.66
CA ASN A 246 4.06 24.00 -10.62
C ASN A 246 4.77 23.28 -9.46
N VAL A 247 5.60 22.28 -9.78
CA VAL A 247 6.37 21.49 -8.81
C VAL A 247 7.50 22.37 -8.26
N PRO A 248 7.51 22.75 -6.97
CA PRO A 248 8.56 23.58 -6.40
C PRO A 248 9.82 22.78 -6.06
N TYR A 249 10.95 23.47 -5.83
CA TYR A 249 12.16 22.86 -5.28
C TYR A 249 11.86 22.11 -3.97
N GLN A 250 12.48 20.94 -3.78
CA GLN A 250 12.27 19.97 -2.69
C GLN A 250 10.94 19.21 -2.74
N ALA A 251 10.05 19.48 -3.70
CA ALA A 251 8.85 18.67 -3.84
C ALA A 251 9.17 17.27 -4.36
N ILE A 252 8.52 16.29 -3.74
CA ILE A 252 8.49 14.89 -4.17
C ILE A 252 7.02 14.54 -4.36
N SER A 253 6.64 14.12 -5.55
CA SER A 253 5.25 13.77 -5.84
C SER A 253 4.85 12.45 -5.18
N ASP A 254 3.55 12.20 -5.12
CA ASP A 254 3.04 10.84 -4.95
C ASP A 254 3.49 9.94 -6.11
N TYR A 255 3.45 8.62 -5.86
CA TYR A 255 3.67 7.64 -6.90
C TYR A 255 2.50 7.61 -7.89
N LEU A 256 2.79 7.96 -9.13
CA LEU A 256 1.92 7.77 -10.27
C LEU A 256 1.95 6.30 -10.69
N LYS A 257 0.77 5.71 -10.94
CA LYS A 257 0.66 4.38 -11.55
C LYS A 257 0.74 4.52 -13.07
N LEU A 258 1.78 3.97 -13.68
CA LEU A 258 1.99 3.94 -15.11
C LEU A 258 2.02 2.49 -15.62
N THR A 259 1.76 2.26 -16.90
CA THR A 259 2.09 0.95 -17.48
C THR A 259 3.62 0.82 -17.59
N ALA A 260 4.15 -0.38 -17.45
CA ALA A 260 5.58 -0.61 -17.72
C ALA A 260 5.93 -0.33 -19.18
N GLY A 261 7.10 0.26 -19.41
CA GLY A 261 7.62 0.63 -20.73
C GLY A 261 8.44 1.92 -20.70
N ALA A 262 8.81 2.37 -21.90
CA ALA A 262 9.56 3.61 -22.09
C ALA A 262 8.63 4.83 -22.06
N TYR A 263 9.09 5.90 -21.43
CA TYR A 263 8.41 7.19 -21.34
C TYR A 263 9.37 8.32 -21.66
N ARG A 264 8.93 9.27 -22.49
CA ARG A 264 9.62 10.54 -22.68
C ARG A 264 9.21 11.47 -21.55
N ILE A 265 10.18 11.86 -20.73
CA ILE A 265 10.01 12.79 -19.62
C ILE A 265 10.66 14.11 -20.02
N GLN A 266 9.87 15.17 -20.03
CA GLN A 266 10.33 16.52 -20.31
C GLN A 266 10.02 17.45 -19.14
N VAL A 267 10.91 18.42 -18.89
CA VAL A 267 10.73 19.40 -17.81
C VAL A 267 10.86 20.82 -18.39
N SER A 268 9.92 21.69 -18.03
CA SER A 268 9.90 23.11 -18.40
C SER A 268 9.60 23.98 -17.18
N PRO A 269 9.87 25.30 -17.22
CA PRO A 269 9.40 26.21 -16.18
C PRO A 269 7.87 26.16 -16.05
N ALA A 270 7.37 26.34 -14.82
CA ALA A 270 5.94 26.28 -14.53
C ALA A 270 5.11 27.23 -15.42
N GLY A 271 4.04 26.71 -16.00
CA GLY A 271 3.18 27.44 -16.93
C GLY A 271 3.72 27.58 -18.36
N ALA A 272 4.99 27.26 -18.61
CA ALA A 272 5.61 27.31 -19.92
C ALA A 272 5.74 25.92 -20.56
N SER A 273 5.87 25.85 -21.89
CA SER A 273 6.20 24.64 -22.64
C SER A 273 7.61 24.68 -23.26
N SER A 274 8.36 25.76 -23.02
CA SER A 274 9.70 26.00 -23.53
C SER A 274 10.43 27.05 -22.66
N PRO A 275 11.76 26.96 -22.47
CA PRO A 275 12.64 25.91 -22.95
C PRO A 275 12.40 24.58 -22.22
N ILE A 276 12.64 23.47 -22.91
CA ILE A 276 12.73 22.15 -22.29
C ILE A 276 14.14 22.01 -21.72
N VAL A 277 14.25 21.93 -20.39
CA VAL A 277 15.54 21.89 -19.69
C VAL A 277 16.00 20.47 -19.35
N ILE A 278 15.07 19.52 -19.36
CA ILE A 278 15.34 18.07 -19.33
C ILE A 278 14.50 17.44 -20.42
N ASP A 279 15.09 16.59 -21.26
CA ASP A 279 14.39 15.73 -22.22
C ASP A 279 15.06 14.36 -22.20
N ALA A 280 14.42 13.40 -21.54
CA ALA A 280 14.97 12.07 -21.31
C ALA A 280 13.95 10.99 -21.65
N THR A 281 14.41 9.88 -22.20
CA THR A 281 13.59 8.67 -22.29
C THR A 281 13.99 7.72 -21.17
N VAL A 282 13.03 7.36 -20.31
CA VAL A 282 13.23 6.47 -19.17
C VAL A 282 12.40 5.22 -19.37
N ASP A 283 13.01 4.06 -19.16
CA ASP A 283 12.33 2.75 -19.25
C ASP A 283 12.01 2.24 -17.84
N PHE A 284 10.74 1.93 -17.61
CA PHE A 284 10.25 1.45 -16.32
C PHE A 284 9.80 0.00 -16.43
N GLU A 285 10.34 -0.85 -15.56
CA GLU A 285 9.93 -2.25 -15.48
C GLU A 285 8.61 -2.39 -14.71
N ALA A 286 7.84 -3.41 -15.05
CA ALA A 286 6.62 -3.79 -14.33
C ALA A 286 6.95 -4.21 -12.90
N ASN A 287 6.00 -3.96 -12.00
CA ASN A 287 6.06 -4.34 -10.58
C ASN A 287 7.26 -3.75 -9.83
N LYS A 288 7.76 -2.62 -10.33
CA LYS A 288 8.81 -1.82 -9.71
C LYS A 288 8.27 -0.44 -9.36
N ALA A 289 8.99 0.23 -8.47
CA ALA A 289 8.74 1.61 -8.12
C ALA A 289 10.01 2.44 -8.36
N TYR A 290 9.85 3.66 -8.87
CA TYR A 290 10.95 4.52 -9.21
C TYR A 290 10.75 5.95 -8.71
N THR A 291 11.85 6.56 -8.27
CA THR A 291 11.95 8.01 -8.12
C THR A 291 12.78 8.57 -9.28
N VAL A 292 12.19 9.47 -10.06
CA VAL A 292 12.91 10.23 -11.10
C VAL A 292 13.20 11.63 -10.56
N ALA A 293 14.44 11.89 -10.22
CA ALA A 293 14.83 13.15 -9.59
C ALA A 293 15.57 14.06 -10.57
N ALA A 294 15.08 15.28 -10.75
CA ALA A 294 15.79 16.34 -11.48
C ALA A 294 16.93 16.88 -10.60
N THR A 295 18.17 16.73 -11.04
CA THR A 295 19.38 17.09 -10.29
C THR A 295 20.30 17.99 -11.11
N GLY A 296 21.27 18.62 -10.45
CA GLY A 296 22.20 19.57 -11.07
C GLY A 296 21.73 21.01 -10.97
N LEU A 297 22.47 21.90 -11.63
CA LEU A 297 22.21 23.33 -11.61
C LEU A 297 21.74 23.81 -12.98
N LEU A 298 20.65 24.57 -13.01
CA LEU A 298 20.14 25.22 -14.21
C LEU A 298 21.16 26.23 -14.75
N SER A 299 21.74 27.04 -13.86
CA SER A 299 22.75 28.04 -14.21
C SER A 299 24.03 27.45 -14.82
N ALA A 300 24.36 26.19 -14.47
CA ALA A 300 25.50 25.47 -15.03
C ALA A 300 25.16 24.70 -16.32
N GLY A 301 23.89 24.65 -16.74
CA GLY A 301 23.45 23.84 -17.87
C GLY A 301 23.57 22.33 -17.64
N ASP A 302 23.57 21.90 -16.38
CA ASP A 302 23.78 20.49 -15.97
C ASP A 302 22.50 19.82 -15.45
N LEU A 303 21.31 20.36 -15.75
CA LEU A 303 20.08 19.69 -15.34
C LEU A 303 19.94 18.33 -16.02
N GLN A 304 19.89 17.27 -15.21
CA GLN A 304 19.68 15.91 -15.69
C GLN A 304 18.85 15.10 -14.67
N PRO A 305 18.00 14.17 -15.16
CA PRO A 305 17.30 13.25 -14.28
C PRO A 305 18.24 12.12 -13.84
N ILE A 306 18.17 11.76 -12.57
CA ILE A 306 18.60 10.43 -12.09
C ILE A 306 17.36 9.57 -11.88
N VAL A 307 17.47 8.28 -12.19
CA VAL A 307 16.39 7.31 -12.06
C VAL A 307 16.80 6.31 -11.00
N LEU A 308 16.05 6.29 -9.90
CA LEU A 308 16.31 5.43 -8.75
C LEU A 308 15.25 4.35 -8.67
N LEU A 309 15.69 3.10 -8.51
CA LEU A 309 14.78 1.99 -8.20
C LEU A 309 14.51 1.98 -6.70
N ASP A 310 13.25 2.12 -6.30
CA ASP A 310 12.84 2.23 -4.91
C ASP A 310 12.55 0.84 -4.33
N ASP A 311 13.10 0.53 -3.15
CA ASP A 311 12.75 -0.69 -2.44
C ASP A 311 11.46 -0.43 -1.66
N ARG A 312 10.40 -1.14 -2.04
CA ARG A 312 9.09 -1.08 -1.38
C ARG A 312 8.78 -2.33 -0.55
N SER A 313 9.78 -3.16 -0.27
CA SER A 313 9.63 -4.32 0.61
C SER A 313 9.92 -3.92 2.06
N PRO A 314 8.95 -4.01 2.98
CA PRO A 314 9.20 -3.73 4.39
C PRO A 314 10.10 -4.80 5.02
N GLU A 315 10.78 -4.44 6.10
CA GLU A 315 11.39 -5.38 7.03
C GLU A 315 10.72 -5.24 8.40
N ALA A 316 10.20 -6.36 8.92
CA ALA A 316 9.44 -6.37 10.17
C ALA A 316 10.27 -5.74 11.30
N GLN A 317 9.68 -4.77 12.01
CA GLN A 317 10.29 -4.08 13.16
C GLN A 317 11.54 -3.23 12.86
N LYS A 318 11.93 -3.07 11.59
CA LYS A 318 13.11 -2.28 11.19
C LYS A 318 12.77 -1.19 10.19
N ALA A 319 13.63 -0.18 10.13
CA ALA A 319 13.65 0.76 9.03
C ALA A 319 14.66 0.31 7.96
N LYS A 320 14.39 0.60 6.68
CA LYS A 320 15.41 0.55 5.63
C LYS A 320 15.74 1.95 5.19
N ILE A 321 17.01 2.30 5.07
CA ILE A 321 17.43 3.62 4.60
C ILE A 321 18.44 3.50 3.47
N ARG A 322 18.35 4.37 2.48
CA ARG A 322 19.45 4.65 1.55
C ARG A 322 19.73 6.14 1.52
N PHE A 323 20.94 6.49 1.13
CA PHE A 323 21.35 7.88 0.91
C PHE A 323 21.54 8.16 -0.58
N VAL A 324 21.13 9.35 -1.03
CA VAL A 324 21.27 9.80 -2.41
C VAL A 324 21.93 11.17 -2.41
N HIS A 325 23.07 11.30 -3.08
CA HIS A 325 23.78 12.58 -3.15
C HIS A 325 23.29 13.41 -4.34
N THR A 326 22.58 14.51 -4.08
CA THR A 326 22.03 15.39 -5.12
C THR A 326 22.54 16.84 -5.10
N SER A 327 23.37 17.20 -4.12
CA SER A 327 24.09 18.47 -4.11
C SER A 327 25.19 18.48 -5.20
N ALA A 328 25.14 19.44 -6.12
CA ALA A 328 26.01 19.44 -7.31
C ALA A 328 27.43 19.96 -7.05
N ASP A 329 27.63 20.74 -5.98
CA ASP A 329 28.89 21.41 -5.66
C ASP A 329 29.57 20.89 -4.39
N ALA A 330 28.96 19.93 -3.69
CA ALA A 330 29.58 19.21 -2.59
C ALA A 330 30.49 18.08 -3.12
N PRO A 331 31.64 17.82 -2.46
CA PRO A 331 32.48 16.65 -2.78
C PRO A 331 31.76 15.35 -2.39
N ALA A 332 32.34 14.19 -2.73
CA ALA A 332 31.85 12.91 -2.24
C ALA A 332 31.76 12.89 -0.71
N VAL A 333 30.74 12.21 -0.17
CA VAL A 333 30.44 12.20 1.26
C VAL A 333 30.35 10.80 1.85
N ASP A 334 30.67 10.71 3.14
CA ASP A 334 30.34 9.59 4.01
C ASP A 334 29.12 9.97 4.87
N ILE A 335 28.24 9.02 5.15
CA ILE A 335 27.13 9.16 6.08
C ILE A 335 27.43 8.31 7.30
N ALA A 336 27.44 8.92 8.47
CA ALA A 336 27.81 8.26 9.71
C ALA A 336 26.82 8.58 10.83
N VAL A 337 26.75 7.70 11.82
CA VAL A 337 26.16 8.04 13.10
C VAL A 337 27.13 8.97 13.83
N LYS A 338 26.62 10.03 14.46
CA LYS A 338 27.41 10.97 15.27
C LYS A 338 28.15 10.20 16.37
N ASN A 339 29.46 10.38 16.46
CA ASN A 339 30.35 9.59 17.34
C ASN A 339 30.28 8.06 17.15
N GLY A 340 29.74 7.58 16.03
CA GLY A 340 29.51 6.18 15.73
C GLY A 340 30.08 5.74 14.36
N PRO A 341 29.62 4.59 13.85
CA PRO A 341 30.13 4.04 12.60
C PRO A 341 29.69 4.84 11.37
N VAL A 342 30.48 4.73 10.30
CA VAL A 342 30.07 5.13 8.94
C VAL A 342 29.10 4.09 8.40
N LEU A 343 27.90 4.54 8.00
CA LEU A 343 26.84 3.72 7.41
C LEU A 343 27.02 3.57 5.90
N PHE A 344 27.35 4.67 5.22
CA PHE A 344 27.56 4.73 3.77
C PHE A 344 28.85 5.48 3.49
N SER A 345 29.72 4.94 2.63
CA SER A 345 31.01 5.56 2.33
C SER A 345 31.11 6.00 0.87
N ASN A 346 31.82 7.12 0.66
CA ASN A 346 32.22 7.65 -0.64
C ASN A 346 31.08 7.77 -1.67
N ILE A 347 29.93 8.28 -1.23
CA ILE A 347 28.80 8.54 -2.13
C ILE A 347 29.08 9.85 -2.89
N SER A 348 29.22 9.78 -4.20
CA SER A 348 29.48 10.95 -5.05
C SER A 348 28.18 11.55 -5.60
N PHE A 349 28.21 12.79 -6.09
CA PHE A 349 27.06 13.43 -6.76
C PHE A 349 26.40 12.51 -7.81
N ARG A 350 25.06 12.46 -7.81
CA ARG A 350 24.18 11.57 -8.60
C ARG A 350 24.28 10.08 -8.28
N GLN A 351 25.00 9.69 -7.23
CA GLN A 351 25.02 8.31 -6.75
C GLN A 351 24.05 8.09 -5.59
N ALA A 352 23.55 6.86 -5.50
CA ALA A 352 22.78 6.36 -4.37
C ALA A 352 23.50 5.16 -3.75
N SER A 353 23.42 5.04 -2.43
CA SER A 353 23.81 3.82 -1.74
C SER A 353 22.79 2.70 -2.00
N ASN A 354 23.16 1.47 -1.66
CA ASN A 354 22.17 0.42 -1.42
C ASN A 354 21.35 0.76 -0.17
N TYR A 355 20.17 0.14 -0.04
CA TYR A 355 19.42 0.18 1.21
C TYR A 355 20.15 -0.59 2.31
N LEU A 356 20.13 -0.03 3.51
CA LEU A 356 20.63 -0.61 4.75
C LEU A 356 19.48 -0.76 5.73
N SER A 357 19.29 -1.96 6.27
CA SER A 357 18.34 -2.19 7.35
C SER A 357 18.95 -1.76 8.69
N VAL A 358 18.21 -0.95 9.44
CA VAL A 358 18.57 -0.43 10.76
C VAL A 358 17.39 -0.60 11.72
N ASP A 359 17.67 -0.63 13.01
CA ASP A 359 16.60 -0.66 14.00
C ASP A 359 15.76 0.62 13.92
N ALA A 360 14.48 0.53 14.28
CA ALA A 360 13.64 1.72 14.37
C ALA A 360 14.08 2.57 15.58
N GLY A 361 14.12 3.88 15.43
CA GLY A 361 14.56 4.79 16.50
C GLY A 361 14.94 6.17 15.99
N SER A 362 15.46 6.99 16.92
CA SER A 362 16.00 8.31 16.61
C SER A 362 17.53 8.23 16.48
N TYR A 363 18.06 8.84 15.43
CA TYR A 363 19.49 8.80 15.10
C TYR A 363 20.04 10.21 14.90
N ASP A 364 21.17 10.51 15.55
CA ASP A 364 21.99 11.65 15.16
C ASP A 364 22.94 11.22 14.04
N LEU A 365 22.74 11.78 12.84
CA LEU A 365 23.52 11.47 11.65
C LEU A 365 24.41 12.66 11.25
N GLU A 366 25.56 12.34 10.66
CA GLU A 366 26.48 13.31 10.08
C GLU A 366 26.75 12.95 8.63
N VAL A 367 26.67 13.95 7.76
CA VAL A 367 27.24 13.90 6.41
C VAL A 367 28.64 14.48 6.49
N ARG A 368 29.66 13.67 6.25
CA ARG A 368 31.07 14.03 6.34
C ARG A 368 31.70 14.06 4.95
N VAL A 369 32.72 14.89 4.75
CA VAL A 369 33.54 14.82 3.52
C VAL A 369 34.22 13.45 3.48
N ALA A 370 34.09 12.73 2.36
CA ALA A 370 34.48 11.32 2.26
C ALA A 370 35.93 11.06 2.69
N GLY A 371 36.12 10.04 3.52
CA GLY A 371 37.41 9.64 4.06
C GLY A 371 37.96 10.57 5.16
N THR A 372 37.18 11.53 5.64
CA THR A 372 37.58 12.49 6.69
C THR A 372 36.55 12.57 7.82
N ALA A 373 36.90 13.24 8.93
CA ALA A 373 35.98 13.55 10.01
C ALA A 373 35.29 14.93 9.85
N THR A 374 35.52 15.63 8.74
CA THR A 374 34.96 16.97 8.49
C THR A 374 33.46 16.87 8.23
N VAL A 375 32.64 17.33 9.18
CA VAL A 375 31.17 17.35 9.06
C VAL A 375 30.74 18.48 8.12
N ALA A 376 30.04 18.14 7.05
CA ALA A 376 29.42 19.07 6.12
C ALA A 376 27.96 19.40 6.49
N LEU A 377 27.24 18.43 7.08
CA LEU A 377 25.87 18.60 7.57
C LEU A 377 25.64 17.69 8.79
N SER A 378 25.10 18.26 9.87
CA SER A 378 24.62 17.51 11.04
C SER A 378 23.10 17.38 10.94
N LEU A 379 22.58 16.19 11.23
CA LEU A 379 21.17 15.86 11.25
C LEU A 379 20.87 15.25 12.61
N ASP A 380 20.38 16.06 13.54
CA ASP A 380 20.05 15.60 14.87
C ASP A 380 18.62 15.01 14.89
N GLU A 381 18.41 13.98 15.70
CA GLU A 381 17.10 13.33 15.95
C GLU A 381 16.35 12.84 14.69
N VAL A 382 17.06 12.23 13.74
CA VAL A 382 16.44 11.60 12.56
C VAL A 382 15.61 10.38 13.00
N ALA A 383 14.29 10.55 13.04
CA ALA A 383 13.35 9.49 13.36
C ALA A 383 13.16 8.52 12.19
N LEU A 384 13.50 7.25 12.41
CA LEU A 384 13.31 6.14 11.48
C LEU A 384 12.30 5.17 12.09
N ALA A 385 11.14 5.04 11.46
CA ALA A 385 10.07 4.19 11.96
C ALA A 385 10.20 2.74 11.45
N ALA A 386 9.71 1.80 12.26
CA ALA A 386 9.64 0.39 11.86
C ALA A 386 8.75 0.20 10.62
N ASN A 387 9.05 -0.84 9.84
CA ASN A 387 8.33 -1.20 8.62
C ASN A 387 8.30 -0.09 7.55
N THR A 388 9.25 0.85 7.61
CA THR A 388 9.33 2.00 6.71
C THR A 388 10.67 2.03 5.97
N ASN A 389 10.61 2.29 4.67
CA ASN A 389 11.77 2.41 3.80
C ASN A 389 11.94 3.88 3.39
N TYR A 390 13.18 4.37 3.43
CA TYR A 390 13.50 5.78 3.22
C TYR A 390 14.62 5.96 2.19
N SER A 391 14.45 7.00 1.37
CA SER A 391 15.50 7.60 0.56
C SER A 391 15.81 8.98 1.12
N VAL A 392 17.04 9.19 1.61
CA VAL A 392 17.47 10.49 2.12
C VAL A 392 18.30 11.19 1.05
N PHE A 393 17.77 12.27 0.49
CA PHE A 393 18.44 13.07 -0.52
C PHE A 393 19.27 14.18 0.14
N ALA A 394 20.57 14.23 -0.11
CA ALA A 394 21.37 15.42 0.20
C ALA A 394 21.12 16.48 -0.86
N ILE A 395 20.49 17.57 -0.45
CA ILE A 395 20.03 18.67 -1.31
C ILE A 395 20.79 19.97 -1.00
N GLY A 396 20.56 21.00 -1.81
CA GLY A 396 21.18 22.32 -1.64
C GLY A 396 22.61 22.40 -2.16
N GLN A 397 23.29 23.47 -1.80
CA GLN A 397 24.64 23.79 -2.27
C GLN A 397 25.59 24.04 -1.10
N LEU A 398 26.79 23.47 -1.17
CA LEU A 398 27.84 23.66 -0.18
C LEU A 398 28.32 25.11 -0.17
N ASN A 399 28.59 25.70 -1.34
CA ASN A 399 29.16 27.06 -1.41
C ASN A 399 28.16 28.15 -1.00
N ASN A 400 26.86 27.85 -1.04
CA ASN A 400 25.80 28.78 -0.63
C ASN A 400 25.31 28.52 0.80
N ASN A 401 25.91 27.58 1.54
CA ASN A 401 25.48 27.17 2.87
C ASN A 401 23.99 26.77 2.93
N THR A 402 23.49 26.09 1.90
CA THR A 402 22.09 25.62 1.82
C THR A 402 21.97 24.10 1.88
N LEU A 403 23.04 23.40 2.23
CA LEU A 403 23.01 21.94 2.38
C LEU A 403 21.93 21.51 3.36
N GLY A 404 21.18 20.49 2.97
CA GLY A 404 20.14 19.89 3.78
C GLY A 404 19.92 18.43 3.41
N ALA A 405 19.10 17.75 4.21
CA ALA A 405 18.64 16.41 3.93
C ALA A 405 17.12 16.43 3.73
N LEU A 406 16.67 15.80 2.66
CA LEU A 406 15.26 15.63 2.35
C LEU A 406 14.93 14.13 2.43
N PRO A 407 14.35 13.65 3.54
CA PRO A 407 13.89 12.28 3.64
C PRO A 407 12.62 12.08 2.80
N ALA A 408 12.59 11.01 2.03
CA ALA A 408 11.44 10.56 1.26
C ALA A 408 11.06 9.15 1.71
N VAL A 409 9.79 8.94 2.04
CA VAL A 409 9.27 7.61 2.36
C VAL A 409 9.04 6.85 1.05
N ASP A 410 9.82 5.81 0.81
CA ASP A 410 9.68 4.92 -0.35
C ASP A 410 8.57 3.91 -0.13
N TYR A 411 8.38 3.47 1.12
CA TYR A 411 7.30 2.62 1.58
C TYR A 411 7.09 2.86 3.06
N GLY A 412 5.85 2.86 3.52
CA GLY A 412 5.54 2.89 4.94
C GLY A 412 4.08 2.57 5.17
N MET A 413 3.77 2.03 6.35
CA MET A 413 2.39 1.72 6.74
C MET A 413 1.76 2.94 7.42
N THR A 414 0.45 3.05 7.30
CA THR A 414 -0.41 4.02 7.97
C THR A 414 -1.60 3.27 8.54
N GLN A 415 -2.22 3.82 9.57
CA GLN A 415 -3.39 3.22 10.20
C GLN A 415 -4.62 4.06 9.94
N ILE A 416 -5.71 3.44 9.52
CA ILE A 416 -6.94 4.15 9.19
C ILE A 416 -8.11 3.42 9.80
N ARG A 417 -9.01 4.16 10.44
CA ARG A 417 -10.35 3.69 10.77
C ARG A 417 -11.40 4.60 10.15
N VAL A 418 -12.58 4.06 9.91
CA VAL A 418 -13.68 4.78 9.29
C VAL A 418 -14.82 4.95 10.28
N GLY A 419 -15.40 6.16 10.32
CA GLY A 419 -16.57 6.48 11.13
C GLY A 419 -17.78 6.78 10.27
N HIS A 420 -18.92 6.16 10.54
CA HIS A 420 -20.21 6.62 10.04
C HIS A 420 -20.89 7.49 11.11
N LEU A 421 -20.75 8.81 10.98
CA LEU A 421 -21.19 9.80 11.96
C LEU A 421 -22.24 10.77 11.37
N SER A 422 -23.05 10.30 10.41
CA SER A 422 -24.15 11.06 9.84
C SER A 422 -25.48 10.48 10.33
N PRO A 423 -26.29 11.24 11.09
CA PRO A 423 -27.44 10.70 11.80
C PRO A 423 -28.68 10.39 10.93
N ASP A 424 -28.75 10.92 9.71
CA ASP A 424 -29.89 10.73 8.79
C ASP A 424 -29.56 9.85 7.58
N ALA A 425 -28.31 9.40 7.45
CA ALA A 425 -27.90 8.46 6.43
C ALA A 425 -28.20 7.01 6.87
N PRO A 426 -28.67 6.13 5.97
CA PRO A 426 -28.81 4.70 6.24
C PRO A 426 -27.42 4.05 6.35
N ALA A 427 -27.37 2.76 6.71
CA ALA A 427 -26.13 2.01 6.64
C ALA A 427 -25.45 2.11 5.26
N VAL A 428 -24.12 2.17 5.25
CA VAL A 428 -23.32 2.47 4.07
C VAL A 428 -22.27 1.38 3.77
N ASP A 429 -21.93 1.26 2.49
CA ASP A 429 -20.72 0.57 2.03
C ASP A 429 -19.63 1.62 1.74
N VAL A 430 -18.39 1.32 2.12
CA VAL A 430 -17.22 2.19 1.91
C VAL A 430 -16.31 1.55 0.89
N TRP A 431 -15.94 2.31 -0.13
CA TRP A 431 -15.12 1.86 -1.25
C TRP A 431 -13.80 2.62 -1.26
N VAL A 432 -12.70 1.91 -1.47
CA VAL A 432 -11.35 2.45 -1.59
C VAL A 432 -10.81 2.06 -2.96
N ASN A 433 -10.48 3.05 -3.79
CA ASN A 433 -10.04 2.87 -5.17
C ASN A 433 -10.98 1.98 -6.01
N GLY A 434 -12.29 2.02 -5.73
CA GLY A 434 -13.31 1.24 -6.43
C GLY A 434 -13.54 -0.17 -5.86
N GLU A 435 -12.79 -0.58 -4.83
CA GLU A 435 -13.01 -1.85 -4.13
C GLU A 435 -13.75 -1.62 -2.82
N ARG A 436 -14.74 -2.45 -2.49
CA ARG A 436 -15.48 -2.32 -1.24
C ARG A 436 -14.60 -2.75 -0.06
N ALA A 437 -14.23 -1.78 0.78
CA ALA A 437 -13.40 -1.98 1.97
C ALA A 437 -14.23 -2.32 3.21
N LEU A 438 -15.39 -1.68 3.38
CA LEU A 438 -16.33 -1.95 4.48
C LEU A 438 -17.74 -2.11 3.93
N GLN A 439 -18.54 -2.97 4.56
CA GLN A 439 -19.92 -3.23 4.16
C GLN A 439 -20.88 -3.02 5.33
N ASN A 440 -22.07 -2.51 5.03
CA ASN A 440 -23.16 -2.34 5.99
C ASN A 440 -22.75 -1.65 7.29
N VAL A 441 -21.94 -0.58 7.19
CA VAL A 441 -21.54 0.23 8.34
C VAL A 441 -22.76 1.05 8.77
N ALA A 442 -23.30 0.81 9.96
CA ALA A 442 -24.48 1.50 10.49
C ALA A 442 -24.10 2.78 11.25
N TYR A 443 -25.03 3.73 11.38
CA TYR A 443 -24.88 4.87 12.27
C TYR A 443 -25.35 4.54 13.70
N PRO A 444 -24.65 5.03 14.75
CA PRO A 444 -23.27 5.50 14.73
C PRO A 444 -22.30 4.32 14.83
N ALA A 445 -21.23 4.30 14.03
CA ALA A 445 -20.17 3.30 14.16
C ALA A 445 -18.80 3.89 13.82
N ILE A 446 -17.77 3.40 14.49
CA ILE A 446 -16.37 3.64 14.18
C ILE A 446 -15.70 2.27 14.12
N SER A 447 -15.00 1.97 13.03
CA SER A 447 -14.28 0.70 12.88
C SER A 447 -13.04 0.65 13.78
N ASP A 448 -12.47 -0.55 13.92
CA ASP A 448 -11.07 -0.68 14.33
C ASP A 448 -10.12 -0.05 13.29
N TYR A 449 -8.88 0.17 13.70
CA TYR A 449 -7.81 0.57 12.79
C TYR A 449 -7.43 -0.57 11.86
N LEU A 450 -7.28 -0.22 10.58
CA LEU A 450 -6.77 -1.08 9.53
C LEU A 450 -5.42 -0.55 9.08
N ASP A 451 -4.46 -1.45 8.89
CA ASP A 451 -3.17 -1.10 8.33
C ASP A 451 -3.30 -0.95 6.80
N LEU A 452 -2.83 0.17 6.28
CA LEU A 452 -2.78 0.47 4.85
C LEU A 452 -1.38 0.96 4.49
N VAL A 453 -0.95 0.78 3.23
CA VAL A 453 0.27 1.44 2.76
C VAL A 453 -0.01 2.93 2.61
N ALA A 454 0.89 3.79 3.07
CA ALA A 454 0.78 5.24 2.89
C ALA A 454 0.67 5.63 1.41
N GLY A 455 -0.12 6.68 1.13
CA GLY A 455 -0.38 7.18 -0.21
C GLY A 455 -1.77 7.81 -0.36
N SER A 456 -2.10 8.19 -1.59
CA SER A 456 -3.38 8.78 -1.96
C SER A 456 -4.41 7.71 -2.38
N TYR A 457 -5.60 7.80 -1.81
CA TYR A 457 -6.70 6.86 -2.03
C TYR A 457 -7.98 7.61 -2.38
N ARG A 458 -8.69 7.14 -3.40
CA ARG A 458 -10.06 7.59 -3.68
C ARG A 458 -11.03 6.82 -2.79
N ILE A 459 -11.70 7.52 -1.90
CA ILE A 459 -12.70 6.99 -0.97
C ILE A 459 -14.09 7.37 -1.49
N GLN A 460 -14.94 6.37 -1.65
CA GLN A 460 -16.33 6.55 -2.05
C GLN A 460 -17.27 5.91 -1.03
N VAL A 461 -18.46 6.47 -0.85
CA VAL A 461 -19.48 5.93 0.06
C VAL A 461 -20.80 5.80 -0.69
N THR A 462 -21.46 4.65 -0.55
CA THR A 462 -22.76 4.35 -1.14
C THR A 462 -23.71 3.76 -0.08
N PRO A 463 -25.04 3.76 -0.30
CA PRO A 463 -25.94 2.99 0.55
C PRO A 463 -25.58 1.51 0.57
N ALA A 464 -25.74 0.85 1.72
CA ALA A 464 -25.37 -0.55 1.89
C ALA A 464 -26.01 -1.46 0.82
N GLY A 465 -25.19 -2.30 0.18
CA GLY A 465 -25.64 -3.20 -0.89
C GLY A 465 -25.93 -2.53 -2.24
N ALA A 466 -25.72 -1.22 -2.37
CA ALA A 466 -25.87 -0.47 -3.62
C ALA A 466 -24.52 0.08 -4.11
N ASN A 467 -24.35 0.19 -5.43
CA ASN A 467 -23.19 0.84 -6.05
C ASN A 467 -23.46 2.32 -6.41
N SER A 468 -24.69 2.80 -6.20
CA SER A 468 -25.13 4.16 -6.51
C SER A 468 -26.36 4.56 -5.70
N PRO A 469 -26.58 5.87 -5.42
CA PRO A 469 -25.69 6.98 -5.74
C PRO A 469 -24.43 6.97 -4.86
N ILE A 470 -23.34 7.52 -5.38
CA ILE A 470 -22.14 7.81 -4.59
C ILE A 470 -22.41 9.12 -3.85
N VAL A 471 -22.47 9.06 -2.52
CA VAL A 471 -22.83 10.20 -1.66
C VAL A 471 -21.62 10.94 -1.08
N ILE A 472 -20.46 10.27 -1.07
CA ILE A 472 -19.14 10.87 -0.83
C ILE A 472 -18.21 10.34 -1.92
N ASP A 473 -17.43 11.22 -2.54
CA ASP A 473 -16.33 10.87 -3.46
C ASP A 473 -15.17 11.84 -3.20
N ALA A 474 -14.12 11.35 -2.54
CA ALA A 474 -13.00 12.17 -2.12
C ALA A 474 -11.68 11.44 -2.35
N THR A 475 -10.62 12.17 -2.68
CA THR A 475 -9.25 11.64 -2.64
C THR A 475 -8.59 12.11 -1.36
N VAL A 476 -8.10 11.16 -0.55
CA VAL A 476 -7.45 11.41 0.73
C VAL A 476 -6.03 10.87 0.69
N ALA A 477 -5.06 11.70 1.07
CA ALA A 477 -3.66 11.31 1.21
C ALA A 477 -3.38 10.92 2.66
N PHE A 478 -2.76 9.76 2.86
CA PHE A 478 -2.33 9.28 4.16
C PHE A 478 -0.81 9.18 4.21
N GLU A 479 -0.22 9.78 5.25
CA GLU A 479 1.21 9.71 5.50
C GLU A 479 1.56 8.42 6.23
N ALA A 480 2.78 7.92 5.99
CA ALA A 480 3.31 6.79 6.73
C ALA A 480 3.52 7.14 8.20
N ASN A 481 3.44 6.12 9.06
CA ASN A 481 3.65 6.21 10.51
C ASN A 481 2.69 7.18 11.20
N ARG A 482 1.51 7.37 10.61
CA ARG A 482 0.40 8.09 11.21
C ARG A 482 -0.81 7.19 11.34
N ALA A 483 -1.73 7.61 12.20
CA ALA A 483 -3.05 7.03 12.30
C ALA A 483 -4.10 8.08 11.97
N TYR A 484 -5.19 7.65 11.35
CA TYR A 484 -6.25 8.52 10.87
C TYR A 484 -7.63 7.98 11.22
N THR A 485 -8.53 8.88 11.59
CA THR A 485 -9.97 8.64 11.56
C THR A 485 -10.57 9.37 10.35
N VAL A 486 -11.24 8.64 9.47
CA VAL A 486 -11.99 9.21 8.34
C VAL A 486 -13.48 9.05 8.62
N ALA A 487 -14.15 10.12 9.02
CA ALA A 487 -15.55 10.07 9.39
C ALA A 487 -16.47 10.70 8.32
N ALA A 488 -17.53 10.00 7.92
CA ALA A 488 -18.62 10.61 7.17
C ALA A 488 -19.49 11.48 8.10
N THR A 489 -19.56 12.79 7.83
CA THR A 489 -20.25 13.78 8.68
C THR A 489 -21.21 14.63 7.86
N GLY A 490 -22.21 15.23 8.52
CA GLY A 490 -23.26 16.04 7.89
C GLY A 490 -24.56 15.29 7.70
N LEU A 491 -25.48 15.87 6.93
CA LEU A 491 -26.79 15.30 6.67
C LEU A 491 -26.94 14.90 5.19
N LEU A 492 -27.41 13.67 4.96
CA LEU A 492 -27.77 13.18 3.64
C LEU A 492 -28.93 13.98 3.04
N GLY A 493 -29.99 14.22 3.81
CA GLY A 493 -31.17 14.96 3.37
C GLY A 493 -30.87 16.42 3.02
N ALA A 494 -29.78 16.98 3.55
CA ALA A 494 -29.31 18.33 3.25
C ALA A 494 -28.25 18.37 2.12
N ASN A 495 -27.89 17.22 1.52
CA ASN A 495 -26.77 17.09 0.59
C ASN A 495 -25.43 17.65 1.14
N ASP A 496 -25.19 17.48 2.45
CA ASP A 496 -23.97 17.95 3.11
C ASP A 496 -23.09 16.78 3.59
N LEU A 497 -23.21 15.57 3.06
CA LEU A 497 -22.29 14.50 3.43
C LEU A 497 -20.86 14.80 2.96
N LYS A 498 -19.91 14.83 3.90
CA LYS A 498 -18.49 15.05 3.62
C LYS A 498 -17.60 14.21 4.54
N PRO A 499 -16.44 13.75 4.06
CA PRO A 499 -15.44 13.14 4.93
C PRO A 499 -14.77 14.21 5.80
N LEU A 500 -14.67 13.94 7.09
CA LEU A 500 -13.81 14.62 8.05
C LEU A 500 -12.62 13.70 8.31
N VAL A 501 -11.42 14.14 7.92
CA VAL A 501 -10.17 13.39 8.10
C VAL A 501 -9.42 13.97 9.28
N LEU A 502 -9.14 13.14 10.28
CA LEU A 502 -8.45 13.50 11.50
C LEU A 502 -7.15 12.71 11.59
N VAL A 503 -6.07 13.35 12.05
CA VAL A 503 -4.84 12.66 12.47
C VAL A 503 -4.99 12.29 13.94
N ASP A 504 -4.81 11.03 14.26
CA ASP A 504 -4.99 10.51 15.61
C ASP A 504 -3.64 10.45 16.33
N ASP A 505 -3.57 10.98 17.54
CA ASP A 505 -2.38 10.85 18.40
C ASP A 505 -2.44 9.47 19.06
N ARG A 506 -1.49 8.61 18.71
CA ARG A 506 -1.36 7.28 19.29
C ARG A 506 -0.23 7.18 20.30
N ASP A 507 0.52 8.25 20.51
CA ASP A 507 1.65 8.28 21.43
C ASP A 507 1.16 8.32 22.87
N SER A 508 1.60 7.35 23.64
CA SER A 508 1.29 7.25 25.06
C SER A 508 2.00 8.30 25.88
N GLU A 509 1.33 8.88 26.88
CA GLU A 509 1.97 9.70 27.90
C GLU A 509 1.92 8.99 29.26
N ASN A 510 3.09 8.74 29.85
CA ASN A 510 3.22 7.92 31.05
C ASN A 510 2.37 8.46 32.22
N GLY A 511 1.42 7.66 32.69
CA GLY A 511 0.54 7.97 33.82
C GLY A 511 -0.56 8.99 33.52
N LYS A 512 -0.74 9.40 32.26
CA LYS A 512 -1.76 10.38 31.84
C LYS A 512 -2.70 9.78 30.79
N ALA A 513 -3.92 10.28 30.73
CA ALA A 513 -4.79 10.08 29.58
C ALA A 513 -4.67 11.30 28.64
N LYS A 514 -4.79 11.10 27.34
CA LYS A 514 -4.98 12.21 26.38
C LYS A 514 -6.40 12.15 25.84
N VAL A 515 -7.09 13.28 25.81
CA VAL A 515 -8.45 13.36 25.26
C VAL A 515 -8.55 14.52 24.30
N ARG A 516 -9.25 14.33 23.18
CA ARG A 516 -9.73 15.43 22.33
C ARG A 516 -11.22 15.32 22.10
N PHE A 517 -11.85 16.44 21.76
CA PHE A 517 -13.24 16.49 21.36
C PHE A 517 -13.37 16.78 19.86
N VAL A 518 -14.31 16.12 19.21
CA VAL A 518 -14.62 16.29 17.79
C VAL A 518 -16.12 16.56 17.65
N HIS A 519 -16.47 17.68 17.02
CA HIS A 519 -17.87 18.03 16.87
C HIS A 519 -18.45 17.51 15.55
N THR A 520 -19.30 16.49 15.60
CA THR A 520 -19.91 15.89 14.40
C THR A 520 -21.44 16.02 14.31
N SER A 521 -22.10 16.64 15.29
CA SER A 521 -23.54 16.96 15.26
C SER A 521 -23.82 18.09 14.24
N PRO A 522 -24.57 17.89 13.15
CA PRO A 522 -24.71 18.90 12.09
C PRO A 522 -25.55 20.13 12.45
N ASP A 523 -26.45 20.03 13.41
CA ASP A 523 -27.43 21.08 13.78
C ASP A 523 -27.17 21.71 15.16
N ALA A 524 -26.16 21.22 15.90
CA ALA A 524 -25.80 21.80 17.18
C ALA A 524 -24.97 23.08 16.96
N PRO A 525 -25.18 24.14 17.77
CA PRO A 525 -24.30 25.30 17.76
C PRO A 525 -22.91 24.92 18.25
N ALA A 526 -21.94 25.83 18.13
CA ALA A 526 -20.63 25.64 18.75
C ALA A 526 -20.76 25.35 20.25
N VAL A 527 -19.91 24.48 20.77
CA VAL A 527 -19.97 24.00 22.16
C VAL A 527 -18.67 24.21 22.93
N ASP A 528 -18.82 24.38 24.24
CA ASP A 528 -17.77 24.26 25.23
C ASP A 528 -17.88 22.89 25.91
N ILE A 529 -16.76 22.19 26.09
CA ILE A 529 -16.68 20.92 26.81
C ILE A 529 -16.07 21.19 28.17
N ALA A 530 -16.79 20.89 29.24
CA ALA A 530 -16.38 21.21 30.60
C ALA A 530 -16.53 20.02 31.54
N VAL A 531 -15.72 19.99 32.59
CA VAL A 531 -16.00 19.13 33.74
C VAL A 531 -17.15 19.75 34.53
N LYS A 532 -18.13 18.96 34.95
CA LYS A 532 -19.24 19.40 35.79
C LYS A 532 -18.71 20.05 37.08
N ASN A 533 -19.17 21.27 37.37
CA ASN A 533 -18.65 22.12 38.47
C ASN A 533 -17.13 22.38 38.41
N GLY A 534 -16.50 22.20 37.24
CA GLY A 534 -15.07 22.33 37.03
C GLY A 534 -14.73 23.21 35.83
N PRO A 535 -13.48 23.13 35.34
CA PRO A 535 -13.00 23.95 34.23
C PRO A 535 -13.61 23.54 32.88
N VAL A 536 -13.63 24.50 31.95
CA VAL A 536 -13.82 24.22 30.52
C VAL A 536 -12.51 23.64 29.99
N LEU A 537 -12.59 22.46 29.38
CA LEU A 537 -11.47 21.74 28.77
C LEU A 537 -11.23 22.21 27.34
N PHE A 538 -12.31 22.35 26.56
CA PHE A 538 -12.28 22.77 25.16
C PHE A 538 -13.35 23.84 24.94
N SER A 539 -12.98 24.95 24.32
CA SER A 539 -13.89 26.08 24.12
C SER A 539 -14.22 26.30 22.65
N HIS A 540 -15.48 26.64 22.36
CA HIS A 540 -15.96 27.10 21.05
C HIS A 540 -15.67 26.12 19.91
N VAL A 541 -15.78 24.82 20.16
CA VAL A 541 -15.62 23.81 19.11
C VAL A 541 -16.89 23.81 18.25
N SER A 542 -16.76 24.13 16.96
CA SER A 542 -17.88 24.18 16.00
C SER A 542 -17.99 22.88 15.19
N PHE A 543 -19.13 22.65 14.54
CA PHE A 543 -19.33 21.50 13.65
C PHE A 543 -18.16 21.30 12.66
N ARG A 544 -17.67 20.05 12.56
CA ARG A 544 -16.48 19.59 11.82
C ARG A 544 -15.13 20.12 12.32
N GLN A 545 -15.08 20.72 13.50
CA GLN A 545 -13.82 21.03 14.18
C GLN A 545 -13.48 19.95 15.21
N SER A 546 -12.19 19.77 15.43
CA SER A 546 -11.63 19.01 16.55
C SER A 546 -10.76 19.93 17.38
N SER A 547 -10.73 19.69 18.69
CA SER A 547 -9.70 20.26 19.56
C SER A 547 -8.36 19.54 19.34
N ASP A 548 -7.28 20.14 19.85
CA ASP A 548 -6.05 19.40 20.12
C ASP A 548 -6.28 18.39 21.26
N TYR A 549 -5.36 17.43 21.39
CA TYR A 549 -5.35 16.52 22.54
C TYR A 549 -4.92 17.26 23.81
N LEU A 550 -5.66 17.04 24.89
CA LEU A 550 -5.36 17.54 26.22
C LEU A 550 -4.96 16.37 27.13
N SER A 551 -3.78 16.48 27.74
CA SER A 551 -3.33 15.54 28.77
C SER A 551 -4.04 15.79 30.09
N VAL A 552 -4.69 14.76 30.62
CA VAL A 552 -5.47 14.79 31.87
C VAL A 552 -5.05 13.65 32.79
N ASN A 553 -5.35 13.80 34.08
CA ASN A 553 -5.15 12.70 35.01
C ASN A 553 -6.12 11.56 34.71
N PRO A 554 -5.74 10.30 34.96
CA PRO A 554 -6.68 9.19 34.95
C PRO A 554 -7.74 9.39 36.05
N GLY A 555 -8.97 8.93 35.80
CA GLY A 555 -10.07 9.03 36.75
C GLY A 555 -11.45 9.08 36.09
N ALA A 556 -12.49 9.17 36.92
CA ALA A 556 -13.87 9.36 36.47
C ALA A 556 -14.22 10.85 36.42
N TYR A 557 -14.82 11.28 35.32
CA TYR A 557 -15.22 12.65 35.05
C TYR A 557 -16.68 12.73 34.66
N ASP A 558 -17.42 13.65 35.28
CA ASP A 558 -18.71 14.08 34.75
C ASP A 558 -18.45 15.22 33.75
N ILE A 559 -18.76 14.98 32.48
CA ILE A 559 -18.53 15.94 31.40
C ILE A 559 -19.86 16.61 31.01
N GLU A 560 -19.81 17.92 30.79
CA GLU A 560 -20.91 18.72 30.27
C GLU A 560 -20.51 19.31 28.92
N VAL A 561 -21.37 19.12 27.93
CA VAL A 561 -21.35 19.86 26.67
C VAL A 561 -22.28 21.06 26.85
N ARG A 562 -21.75 22.27 26.71
CA ARG A 562 -22.47 23.53 26.91
C ARG A 562 -22.52 24.32 25.61
N VAL A 563 -23.56 25.12 25.39
CA VAL A 563 -23.55 26.10 24.28
C VAL A 563 -22.40 27.08 24.51
N ALA A 564 -21.54 27.25 23.49
CA ALA A 564 -20.29 28.01 23.61
C ALA A 564 -20.50 29.41 24.21
N GLY A 565 -19.64 29.76 25.16
CA GLY A 565 -19.68 31.05 25.87
C GLY A 565 -20.82 31.18 26.89
N THR A 566 -21.56 30.10 27.18
CA THR A 566 -22.68 30.10 28.14
C THR A 566 -22.57 28.94 29.15
N SER A 567 -23.40 28.97 30.19
CA SER A 567 -23.56 27.85 31.13
C SER A 567 -24.69 26.88 30.75
N THR A 568 -25.31 27.05 29.58
CA THR A 568 -26.43 26.21 29.13
C THR A 568 -25.92 24.84 28.72
N VAL A 569 -26.17 23.82 29.55
CA VAL A 569 -25.81 22.42 29.28
C VAL A 569 -26.78 21.82 28.26
N VAL A 570 -26.25 21.24 27.19
CA VAL A 570 -27.02 20.55 26.14
C VAL A 570 -26.83 19.03 26.15
N LEU A 571 -25.76 18.53 26.77
CA LEU A 571 -25.55 17.11 27.04
C LEU A 571 -24.73 16.95 28.32
N THR A 572 -25.11 16.00 29.17
CA THR A 572 -24.32 15.56 30.32
C THR A 572 -23.90 14.12 30.09
N VAL A 573 -22.60 13.85 30.16
CA VAL A 573 -22.01 12.52 30.04
C VAL A 573 -21.41 12.15 31.41
N PRO A 574 -22.16 11.44 32.26
CA PRO A 574 -21.70 11.10 33.60
C PRO A 574 -20.65 9.98 33.57
N ASN A 575 -19.76 9.97 34.57
CA ASN A 575 -18.81 8.86 34.82
C ASN A 575 -17.91 8.46 33.63
N VAL A 576 -17.45 9.43 32.82
CA VAL A 576 -16.44 9.19 31.79
C VAL A 576 -15.14 8.75 32.46
N THR A 577 -14.80 7.48 32.34
CA THR A 577 -13.60 6.91 32.97
C THR A 577 -12.43 6.96 32.00
N LEU A 578 -11.38 7.68 32.38
CA LEU A 578 -10.14 7.80 31.62
C LEU A 578 -9.05 6.97 32.29
N GLY A 579 -8.57 5.94 31.62
CA GLY A 579 -7.47 5.10 32.07
C GLY A 579 -6.10 5.75 31.83
N SER A 580 -5.10 5.38 32.63
CA SER A 580 -3.71 5.78 32.38
C SER A 580 -3.24 5.32 31.00
N ASN A 581 -2.39 6.14 30.39
CA ASN A 581 -1.80 5.94 29.07
C ASN A 581 -2.82 5.81 27.93
N THR A 582 -4.09 6.20 28.11
CA THR A 582 -5.12 6.05 27.07
C THR A 582 -5.29 7.34 26.28
N ASN A 583 -5.30 7.25 24.96
CA ASN A 583 -5.64 8.35 24.07
C ASN A 583 -7.05 8.15 23.51
N LEU A 584 -7.89 9.18 23.61
CA LEU A 584 -9.31 9.11 23.27
C LEU A 584 -9.77 10.30 22.42
N SER A 585 -10.53 10.01 21.38
CA SER A 585 -11.30 10.97 20.61
C SER A 585 -12.77 10.85 20.98
N VAL A 586 -13.40 11.92 21.47
CA VAL A 586 -14.83 11.92 21.80
C VAL A 586 -15.60 12.69 20.74
N PHE A 587 -16.49 12.01 20.03
CA PHE A 587 -17.29 12.59 18.96
C PHE A 587 -18.67 13.00 19.48
N ALA A 588 -19.08 14.26 19.29
CA ALA A 588 -20.49 14.63 19.47
C ALA A 588 -21.30 14.19 18.26
N ILE A 589 -22.23 13.26 18.46
CA ILE A 589 -23.08 12.67 17.42
C ILE A 589 -24.55 13.02 17.65
N GLY A 590 -25.39 12.76 16.66
CA GLY A 590 -26.83 12.97 16.76
C GLY A 590 -27.24 14.36 16.32
N LEU A 591 -28.41 14.80 16.78
CA LEU A 591 -29.00 16.09 16.47
C LEU A 591 -29.49 16.79 17.74
N ALA A 592 -29.13 18.07 17.89
CA ALA A 592 -29.58 18.90 18.99
C ALA A 592 -31.07 19.21 18.89
N GLY A 593 -31.59 19.46 17.68
CA GLY A 593 -32.96 19.89 17.44
C GLY A 593 -34.03 18.86 17.80
N ASN A 594 -33.68 17.57 17.88
CA ASN A 594 -34.58 16.48 18.26
C ASN A 594 -34.19 15.78 19.58
N GLY A 595 -33.18 16.28 20.28
CA GLY A 595 -32.70 15.71 21.55
C GLY A 595 -31.95 14.38 21.43
N SER A 596 -31.47 14.02 20.25
CA SER A 596 -30.65 12.81 20.04
C SER A 596 -29.14 13.03 20.20
N LEU A 597 -28.73 14.23 20.62
CA LEU A 597 -27.34 14.57 20.87
C LEU A 597 -26.71 13.60 21.89
N ASP A 598 -25.60 12.99 21.51
CA ASP A 598 -24.87 12.01 22.34
C ASP A 598 -23.36 12.12 22.12
N ALA A 599 -22.56 11.46 22.95
CA ALA A 599 -21.11 11.40 22.86
C ALA A 599 -20.64 9.97 22.56
N LEU A 600 -19.90 9.81 21.46
CA LEU A 600 -19.29 8.55 21.06
C LEU A 600 -17.77 8.59 21.34
N PRO A 601 -17.28 7.94 22.40
CA PRO A 601 -15.85 7.82 22.65
C PRO A 601 -15.22 6.79 21.70
N ALA A 602 -14.06 7.11 21.13
CA ALA A 602 -13.26 6.23 20.29
C ALA A 602 -11.81 6.19 20.81
N VAL A 603 -11.35 5.00 21.19
CA VAL A 603 -9.99 4.80 21.71
C VAL A 603 -8.99 4.86 20.56
N ASP A 604 -8.11 5.85 20.59
CA ASP A 604 -7.07 6.06 19.58
C ASP A 604 -5.87 5.16 19.87
N SER A 605 -5.42 5.13 21.12
CA SER A 605 -4.43 4.17 21.58
C SER A 605 -4.62 3.84 23.06
N ARG A 606 -4.12 2.67 23.44
CA ARG A 606 -3.81 2.34 24.83
C ARG A 606 -2.31 2.20 24.89
N GLY A 607 -1.69 3.09 25.63
CA GLY A 607 -0.26 3.24 25.78
C GLY A 607 0.32 2.25 26.78
N GLY A 608 1.47 1.68 26.43
CA GLY A 608 1.96 0.46 27.06
C GLY A 608 1.14 -0.73 26.59
N ASN A 609 1.72 -1.93 26.65
CA ASN A 609 0.92 -3.13 26.66
C ASN A 609 0.38 -3.18 28.11
N PRO A 610 -0.83 -2.66 28.46
CA PRO A 610 -1.33 -2.92 29.80
C PRO A 610 -1.33 -4.43 29.91
N ALA A 611 -0.74 -5.00 30.96
CA ALA A 611 -0.71 -6.44 31.07
C ALA A 611 -2.17 -6.89 31.03
N THR A 612 -2.58 -7.60 29.98
CA THR A 612 -3.97 -8.01 29.83
C THR A 612 -4.21 -9.22 30.70
N PHE A 613 -5.38 -9.30 31.31
CA PHE A 613 -5.85 -10.54 31.92
C PHE A 613 -6.96 -11.14 31.07
N GLN A 614 -7.19 -12.43 31.26
CA GLN A 614 -8.29 -13.13 30.64
C GLN A 614 -9.42 -13.31 31.65
N LEU A 615 -10.63 -12.92 31.29
CA LEU A 615 -11.82 -13.06 32.12
C LEU A 615 -12.85 -13.93 31.42
N ARG A 616 -13.38 -14.94 32.10
CA ARG A 616 -14.62 -15.59 31.68
C ARG A 616 -15.63 -15.55 32.80
N VAL A 617 -16.91 -15.70 32.43
CA VAL A 617 -18.02 -15.61 33.37
C VAL A 617 -18.74 -16.94 33.43
N ALA A 618 -19.08 -17.39 34.63
CA ALA A 618 -19.83 -18.61 34.87
C ALA A 618 -21.17 -18.29 35.55
N HIS A 619 -22.28 -18.74 34.96
CA HIS A 619 -23.59 -18.59 35.57
C HIS A 619 -23.95 -19.83 36.38
N LEU A 620 -23.79 -19.78 37.72
CA LEU A 620 -23.95 -20.93 38.63
C LEU A 620 -25.11 -20.79 39.63
N SER A 621 -26.06 -19.88 39.38
CA SER A 621 -27.26 -19.72 40.20
C SER A 621 -28.44 -20.46 39.58
N PRO A 622 -28.97 -21.54 40.22
CA PRO A 622 -29.95 -22.44 39.60
C PRO A 622 -31.39 -21.90 39.52
N ASP A 623 -31.71 -20.83 40.26
CA ASP A 623 -33.05 -20.23 40.33
C ASP A 623 -33.11 -18.82 39.72
N ALA A 624 -31.99 -18.32 39.20
CA ALA A 624 -31.94 -17.09 38.41
C ALA A 624 -32.30 -17.36 36.93
N PRO A 625 -32.98 -16.42 36.25
CA PRO A 625 -33.20 -16.50 34.80
C PRO A 625 -31.88 -16.32 34.05
N ASN A 626 -31.89 -16.49 32.72
CA ASN A 626 -30.76 -16.11 31.88
C ASN A 626 -30.34 -14.66 32.19
N VAL A 627 -29.04 -14.39 32.12
CA VAL A 627 -28.47 -13.10 32.53
C VAL A 627 -27.67 -12.43 31.43
N ASP A 628 -27.67 -11.10 31.47
CA ASP A 628 -26.72 -10.26 30.75
C ASP A 628 -25.60 -9.84 31.71
N ILE A 629 -24.36 -9.84 31.22
CA ILE A 629 -23.18 -9.42 31.98
C ILE A 629 -22.67 -8.10 31.43
N TRP A 630 -22.41 -7.17 32.34
CA TRP A 630 -21.83 -5.88 32.04
C TRP A 630 -20.47 -5.73 32.72
N ILE A 631 -19.50 -5.18 32.00
CA ILE A 631 -18.18 -4.85 32.51
C ILE A 631 -17.90 -3.38 32.18
N ASP A 632 -17.62 -2.59 33.20
CA ASP A 632 -17.36 -1.15 33.11
C ASP A 632 -18.45 -0.38 32.35
N GLY A 633 -19.70 -0.80 32.53
CA GLY A 633 -20.87 -0.19 31.87
C GLY A 633 -21.14 -0.70 30.45
N ASN A 634 -20.31 -1.58 29.89
CA ASN A 634 -20.53 -2.20 28.58
C ASN A 634 -21.13 -3.60 28.75
N ARG A 635 -22.21 -3.92 28.01
CA ARG A 635 -22.77 -5.27 27.99
C ARG A 635 -21.85 -6.18 27.16
N VAL A 636 -21.20 -7.13 27.82
CA VAL A 636 -20.18 -8.01 27.21
C VAL A 636 -20.73 -9.40 26.88
N LEU A 637 -21.74 -9.86 27.59
CA LEU A 637 -22.42 -11.13 27.33
C LEU A 637 -23.94 -10.93 27.44
N THR A 638 -24.69 -11.63 26.60
CA THR A 638 -26.15 -11.56 26.54
C THR A 638 -26.76 -12.93 26.66
N ASP A 639 -27.90 -13.03 27.33
CA ASP A 639 -28.73 -14.24 27.41
C ASP A 639 -27.96 -15.50 27.86
N VAL A 640 -27.09 -15.36 28.87
CA VAL A 640 -26.24 -16.43 29.39
C VAL A 640 -27.11 -17.39 30.24
N PRO A 641 -27.26 -18.68 29.86
CA PRO A 641 -28.10 -19.61 30.60
C PRO A 641 -27.39 -20.22 31.82
N TYR A 642 -28.17 -20.81 32.74
CA TYR A 642 -27.64 -21.55 33.88
C TYR A 642 -26.66 -22.66 33.41
N LEU A 643 -25.53 -22.80 34.12
CA LEU A 643 -24.37 -23.65 33.83
C LEU A 643 -23.54 -23.24 32.60
N ALA A 644 -23.84 -22.13 31.94
CA ALA A 644 -22.95 -21.61 30.91
C ALA A 644 -21.68 -21.01 31.52
N VAL A 645 -20.57 -21.26 30.84
CA VAL A 645 -19.27 -20.62 31.06
C VAL A 645 -18.86 -20.00 29.72
N SER A 646 -18.56 -18.71 29.73
CA SER A 646 -18.16 -18.00 28.50
C SER A 646 -16.76 -18.37 28.05
N ASP A 647 -16.43 -17.99 26.81
CA ASP A 647 -15.04 -17.86 26.39
C ASP A 647 -14.32 -16.75 27.19
N TYR A 648 -12.99 -16.75 27.14
CA TYR A 648 -12.18 -15.71 27.75
C TYR A 648 -12.24 -14.41 26.95
N LEU A 649 -12.52 -13.33 27.66
CA LEU A 649 -12.40 -11.94 27.23
C LEU A 649 -11.02 -11.44 27.65
N ASN A 650 -10.28 -10.79 26.74
CA ASN A 650 -9.05 -10.10 27.10
C ASN A 650 -9.39 -8.69 27.58
N LEU A 651 -9.05 -8.37 28.81
CA LEU A 651 -9.30 -7.07 29.44
C LEU A 651 -7.98 -6.50 29.97
N PRO A 652 -7.82 -5.16 30.03
CA PRO A 652 -6.63 -4.54 30.61
C PRO A 652 -6.54 -4.87 32.10
N GLU A 653 -5.35 -4.96 32.71
CA GLU A 653 -5.26 -5.07 34.17
C GLU A 653 -5.87 -3.86 34.90
N GLY A 654 -6.28 -4.07 36.14
CA GLY A 654 -6.83 -3.04 37.02
C GLY A 654 -8.21 -3.35 37.57
N GLU A 655 -8.85 -2.33 38.12
CA GLU A 655 -10.20 -2.42 38.68
C GLU A 655 -11.26 -2.44 37.58
N HIS A 656 -12.08 -3.48 37.59
CA HIS A 656 -13.22 -3.64 36.70
C HIS A 656 -14.51 -3.76 37.52
N ARG A 657 -15.54 -3.03 37.09
CA ARG A 657 -16.88 -3.13 37.67
C ARG A 657 -17.72 -4.12 36.88
N ILE A 658 -18.10 -5.21 37.53
CA ILE A 658 -18.90 -6.29 36.96
C ILE A 658 -20.32 -6.19 37.49
N GLN A 659 -21.28 -6.15 36.56
CA GLN A 659 -22.70 -6.12 36.90
C GLN A 659 -23.46 -7.24 36.19
N VAL A 660 -24.46 -7.80 36.87
CA VAL A 660 -25.32 -8.86 36.34
C VAL A 660 -26.78 -8.42 36.42
N SER A 661 -27.50 -8.57 35.31
CA SER A 661 -28.92 -8.24 35.17
C SER A 661 -29.67 -9.39 34.48
N PRO A 662 -30.99 -9.55 34.67
CA PRO A 662 -31.78 -10.46 33.85
C PRO A 662 -31.63 -10.15 32.36
N ALA A 663 -31.64 -11.19 31.52
CA ALA A 663 -31.45 -11.05 30.08
C ALA A 663 -32.47 -10.07 29.47
N GLY A 664 -31.98 -9.14 28.65
CA GLY A 664 -32.79 -8.09 28.04
C GLY A 664 -33.15 -6.91 28.97
N ALA A 665 -32.79 -6.96 30.25
CA ALA A 665 -33.06 -5.89 31.22
C ALA A 665 -31.76 -5.15 31.61
N THR A 666 -31.89 -3.89 32.03
CA THR A 666 -30.80 -3.10 32.64
C THR A 666 -30.95 -2.98 34.17
N GLN A 667 -32.10 -3.39 34.70
CA GLN A 667 -32.45 -3.40 36.13
C GLN A 667 -33.43 -4.56 36.41
N PRO A 668 -33.48 -5.11 37.65
CA PRO A 668 -32.56 -4.81 38.75
C PRO A 668 -31.17 -5.38 38.50
N ILE A 669 -30.14 -4.68 38.95
CA ILE A 669 -28.79 -5.24 39.05
C ILE A 669 -28.76 -6.18 40.26
N VAL A 670 -28.56 -7.47 40.00
CA VAL A 670 -28.57 -8.52 41.04
C VAL A 670 -27.17 -8.83 41.58
N ILE A 671 -26.12 -8.44 40.84
CA ILE A 671 -24.72 -8.42 41.29
C ILE A 671 -24.11 -7.11 40.83
N ASP A 672 -23.43 -6.40 41.73
CA ASP A 672 -22.63 -5.20 41.42
C ASP A 672 -21.34 -5.27 42.24
N ALA A 673 -20.23 -5.59 41.58
CA ALA A 673 -18.95 -5.79 42.23
C ALA A 673 -17.81 -5.14 41.47
N THR A 674 -16.94 -4.45 42.19
CA THR A 674 -15.66 -3.97 41.68
C THR A 674 -14.57 -4.94 42.08
N VAL A 675 -13.81 -5.43 41.10
CA VAL A 675 -12.75 -6.42 41.30
C VAL A 675 -11.47 -5.91 40.65
N ASN A 676 -10.36 -5.96 41.39
CA ASN A 676 -9.04 -5.61 40.87
C ASN A 676 -8.35 -6.86 40.29
N PHE A 677 -8.04 -6.85 39.00
CA PHE A 677 -7.44 -7.96 38.28
C PHE A 677 -5.98 -7.66 37.92
N THR A 678 -5.12 -8.67 38.01
CA THR A 678 -3.70 -8.56 37.67
C THR A 678 -3.44 -9.10 36.27
N GLY A 679 -2.65 -8.40 35.46
CA GLY A 679 -2.33 -8.81 34.10
C GLY A 679 -1.53 -10.11 34.03
N GLY A 680 -1.58 -10.78 32.87
CA GLY A 680 -0.96 -12.07 32.59
C GLY A 680 -1.70 -13.29 33.18
N LYS A 681 -2.75 -13.07 33.97
CA LYS A 681 -3.54 -14.12 34.61
C LYS A 681 -4.86 -14.38 33.90
N ALA A 682 -5.49 -15.50 34.24
CA ALA A 682 -6.86 -15.83 33.83
C ALA A 682 -7.74 -15.93 35.07
N TYR A 683 -8.99 -15.48 34.94
CA TYR A 683 -9.96 -15.47 36.02
C TYR A 683 -11.33 -15.95 35.54
N THR A 684 -12.01 -16.67 36.43
CA THR A 684 -13.44 -16.97 36.30
C THR A 684 -14.20 -16.16 37.34
N VAL A 685 -15.18 -15.37 36.90
CA VAL A 685 -16.16 -14.75 37.80
C VAL A 685 -17.45 -15.56 37.73
N ALA A 686 -17.79 -16.20 38.84
CA ALA A 686 -18.98 -17.03 38.96
C ALA A 686 -20.06 -16.31 39.75
N ALA A 687 -21.27 -16.22 39.19
CA ALA A 687 -22.45 -15.82 39.95
C ALA A 687 -22.99 -17.06 40.71
N THR A 688 -22.84 -17.08 42.03
CA THR A 688 -23.26 -18.21 42.89
C THR A 688 -24.35 -17.81 43.88
N GLY A 689 -25.06 -18.80 44.42
CA GLY A 689 -26.15 -18.60 45.38
C GLY A 689 -27.54 -18.64 44.74
N LEU A 690 -28.56 -18.30 45.53
CA LEU A 690 -29.98 -18.36 45.12
C LEU A 690 -30.58 -16.95 45.03
N LEU A 691 -31.14 -16.60 43.87
CA LEU A 691 -31.82 -15.33 43.66
C LEU A 691 -33.06 -15.20 44.54
N GLY A 692 -33.87 -16.26 44.65
CA GLY A 692 -35.08 -16.29 45.47
C GLY A 692 -34.83 -16.17 46.97
N ALA A 693 -33.60 -16.44 47.42
CA ALA A 693 -33.18 -16.30 48.81
C ALA A 693 -32.44 -14.98 49.11
N ASN A 694 -32.28 -14.10 48.12
CA ASN A 694 -31.42 -12.91 48.18
C ASN A 694 -29.97 -13.22 48.61
N ASP A 695 -29.45 -14.37 48.19
CA ASP A 695 -28.09 -14.85 48.53
C ASP A 695 -27.19 -14.90 47.28
N LEU A 696 -27.52 -14.14 46.23
CA LEU A 696 -26.72 -14.08 45.01
C LEU A 696 -25.46 -13.26 45.26
N HIS A 697 -24.28 -13.82 45.00
CA HIS A 697 -23.01 -13.13 45.16
C HIS A 697 -21.97 -13.58 44.12
N PRO A 698 -21.03 -12.69 43.72
CA PRO A 698 -19.96 -13.07 42.82
C PRO A 698 -18.83 -13.76 43.58
N VAL A 699 -18.30 -14.84 43.00
CA VAL A 699 -17.06 -15.49 43.42
C VAL A 699 -16.04 -15.30 42.31
N VAL A 700 -14.87 -14.77 42.65
CA VAL A 700 -13.76 -14.59 41.73
C VAL A 700 -12.75 -15.71 41.97
N LEU A 701 -12.47 -16.48 40.93
CA LEU A 701 -11.49 -17.56 40.93
C LEU A 701 -10.34 -17.17 39.99
N GLU A 702 -9.11 -17.34 40.44
CA GLU A 702 -7.95 -17.32 39.55
C GLU A 702 -7.82 -18.72 38.90
N ASP A 703 -7.79 -18.76 37.58
CA ASP A 703 -7.70 -20.01 36.83
C ASP A 703 -6.24 -20.42 36.67
N ASP A 704 -5.93 -21.66 37.04
CA ASP A 704 -4.58 -22.22 36.89
C ASP A 704 -4.40 -22.70 35.43
N ARG A 705 -3.97 -21.79 34.56
CA ARG A 705 -3.60 -22.14 33.19
C ARG A 705 -2.17 -22.67 33.18
N VAL A 706 -2.01 -23.99 33.19
CA VAL A 706 -0.79 -24.57 32.65
C VAL A 706 -0.78 -24.21 31.15
N PRO A 707 0.24 -23.50 30.63
CA PRO A 707 0.35 -23.30 29.21
C PRO A 707 0.46 -24.68 28.56
N ASP A 708 -0.48 -25.03 27.67
CA ASP A 708 -0.35 -26.21 26.83
C ASP A 708 0.85 -26.01 25.91
N ALA A 709 2.01 -26.43 26.40
CA ALA A 709 3.23 -26.50 25.63
C ALA A 709 3.25 -27.78 24.80
N GLN A 710 2.23 -28.05 23.96
CA GLN A 710 2.31 -29.01 22.84
C GLN A 710 1.24 -28.72 21.79
N ASN A 711 1.60 -27.95 20.77
CA ASN A 711 1.39 -28.25 19.34
C ASN A 711 2.07 -27.13 18.53
N ALA A 712 3.36 -27.34 18.29
CA ALA A 712 4.15 -26.66 17.26
C ALA A 712 3.88 -27.30 15.89
#